data_AF-A0A177F4R5-F1
#
_entry.id   AF-A0A177F4R5-F1
#
_cell.length_a   1.000
_cell.length_b   1.000
_cell.length_c   1.000
_cell.angle_alpha   90.00
_cell.angle_beta   90.00
_cell.angle_gamma   90.00
#
_symmetry.space_group_name_H-M   'P 1'
#
loop_
_entity.id
_entity.type
_entity.pdbx_description
1 polymer ?
#
loop_
_entity_poly.entity_id
_entity_poly.type
_entity_poly.pdbx_seq_one_letter_code
_entity_poly.pdbx_strand_id
1 'polypeptide(L)'
;MSQSQSQPGVIPYGSSIVHSAPVDMARPINHENIRGKTILITGGASGFGAACFREWASHGANVIIGDLNEKAGTELVAQVRQATENQNHHFIPLNVTSWQSQVAFFKQATRLSPHGGIDHVMANAGVADSAEQLLFEDPPDYGKMVDEHVPPNPGLRTLDTNLNGVMYTTHLAISYLSQNPGSEQCHADKHSGTRDRHLILVSSIAGLAALPGQSIYAAAKHGVVGLFRTLRLTMPLKRGIRVNMINPYFVDTPILGPLGALVLAGGAMAKIESVVEATTRLVADQGIIGRALMIASKTSEEDARAVGLERAIEDQAVWDCYADDFEQTDLFTRRIIGITNLVTRTRGWADLGVAVGLCMNLEILHRHPSHVQGMLRSRKLLALVLLVGTAVLTLYLLQSPQQIQTLEESTASLFQGHHAHEENQPLLPASSLLHPIHQLVAQGESDFQTVRARQSRSLSDAVAEYRRRYKLPPPPHFDKWYNFAKKRGVELIDEYDTIYHQLLPFWALEPGVIRERTREAIGFDNALISVMIRDGKVTKAEGGGDMYEWHREATPIMLKDFIKYLPDMDLAFNIHDEPRVVMQHDDLLHHVKVAKDENIPKAYNAQRLKNEWSRRAEDLGEGIRIKEYKTTRFNRFAHQPTWSNSRISCPPDSAARYCLNDSCPDNITAYSNLPLGFVRNTTAFSDICNSPSMERSFGFFDRPNAFDVTHDLFPIFSQSKISSFQDILYPSPWYYMGRVKYEPERDMPWEQKAPTMYWRGSTTGGFSRDGGWRRQHRQRFLTKIQPLNTAKILELDTNTSAEDSLWREKTISAAEVAHYFDVKFTYIGQCDPGDCDAQREYFGTVEPVNMFDALASRYLLDIDGNAFSGRYYAWLLSKSLVYKLAVFREWHDEWLRPWVHYIPLGLIGDEYAESVRYFDQEEAGKVEGKRIAEQGRNWAQKVLRNEDLEVWYFRLLLE
;
A
#
# COMPACT_ATOMS: atom_id res chain seq x y z
N MET A 1 -8.85 -36.89 6.95
CA MET A 1 -7.55 -37.41 6.45
C MET A 1 -7.47 -37.23 4.94
N SER A 2 -6.71 -36.26 4.47
CA SER A 2 -6.11 -36.27 3.12
C SER A 2 -4.76 -35.56 3.22
N GLN A 3 -3.68 -36.35 3.33
CA GLN A 3 -2.31 -35.85 3.35
C GLN A 3 -1.98 -35.28 1.96
N SER A 4 -1.75 -33.97 1.85
CA SER A 4 -1.15 -33.40 0.65
C SER A 4 0.34 -33.75 0.64
N GLN A 5 0.76 -34.54 -0.35
CA GLN A 5 2.17 -34.83 -0.59
C GLN A 5 2.90 -33.52 -0.92
N SER A 6 3.79 -33.07 -0.02
CA SER A 6 4.70 -31.96 -0.25
C SER A 6 5.72 -32.34 -1.33
N GLN A 7 5.92 -31.46 -2.32
CA GLN A 7 7.03 -31.62 -3.27
C GLN A 7 8.38 -31.65 -2.52
N PRO A 8 9.33 -32.53 -2.89
CA PRO A 8 10.65 -32.55 -2.27
C PRO A 8 11.36 -31.21 -2.50
N GLY A 9 11.59 -30.44 -1.43
CA GLY A 9 12.37 -29.18 -1.48
C GLY A 9 11.58 -27.89 -1.21
N VAL A 10 10.25 -27.93 -1.13
CA VAL A 10 9.45 -26.74 -0.73
C VAL A 10 8.95 -26.93 0.70
N ILE A 11 9.57 -26.21 1.64
CA ILE A 11 9.15 -26.15 3.05
C ILE A 11 8.16 -24.98 3.18
N PRO A 12 6.86 -25.21 3.47
CA PRO A 12 5.89 -24.13 3.68
C PRO A 12 6.35 -23.21 4.82
N TYR A 13 6.21 -21.90 4.68
CA TYR A 13 6.73 -20.90 5.64
C TYR A 13 6.25 -21.11 7.08
N GLY A 14 5.03 -21.66 7.29
CA GLY A 14 4.49 -22.06 8.59
C GLY A 14 5.21 -23.24 9.28
N SER A 15 6.17 -23.88 8.62
CA SER A 15 7.04 -24.92 9.20
C SER A 15 8.47 -24.44 9.44
N SER A 16 8.73 -23.13 9.32
CA SER A 16 10.07 -22.54 9.44
C SER A 16 10.28 -21.65 10.67
N ILE A 17 9.27 -21.46 11.52
CA ILE A 17 9.33 -20.72 12.79
C ILE A 17 9.24 -21.74 13.95
N VAL A 18 9.96 -21.53 15.06
CA VAL A 18 9.88 -22.39 16.25
C VAL A 18 8.58 -22.13 17.02
N HIS A 19 7.45 -22.51 16.42
CA HIS A 19 6.16 -22.61 17.07
C HIS A 19 5.53 -23.97 16.72
N SER A 20 4.70 -24.49 17.61
CA SER A 20 4.01 -25.78 17.42
C SER A 20 2.98 -25.68 16.30
N ALA A 21 2.32 -26.76 15.88
CA ALA A 21 1.10 -26.64 15.06
C ALA A 21 -0.01 -25.86 15.83
N PRO A 22 -1.09 -25.40 15.15
CA PRO A 22 -2.25 -24.82 15.82
C PRO A 22 -2.77 -25.73 16.94
N VAL A 23 -3.22 -25.14 18.05
CA VAL A 23 -3.64 -25.89 19.22
C VAL A 23 -4.97 -26.60 18.97
N ASP A 24 -4.96 -27.93 19.06
CA ASP A 24 -6.15 -28.76 18.97
C ASP A 24 -6.80 -28.91 20.36
N MET A 25 -7.85 -28.11 20.59
CA MET A 25 -8.62 -28.10 21.84
C MET A 25 -9.52 -29.33 22.01
N ALA A 26 -9.73 -30.15 20.98
CA ALA A 26 -10.54 -31.38 21.09
C ALA A 26 -9.76 -32.54 21.73
N ARG A 27 -8.43 -32.44 21.82
CA ARG A 27 -7.59 -33.46 22.44
C ARG A 27 -7.71 -33.43 23.96
N PRO A 28 -7.85 -34.59 24.64
CA PRO A 28 -7.84 -34.68 26.09
C PRO A 28 -6.58 -34.03 26.70
N ILE A 29 -6.77 -33.28 27.79
CA ILE A 29 -5.67 -32.70 28.55
C ILE A 29 -5.00 -33.80 29.37
N ASN A 30 -3.68 -33.95 29.23
CA ASN A 30 -2.91 -34.87 30.06
C ASN A 30 -2.45 -34.17 31.34
N HIS A 31 -3.27 -34.24 32.39
CA HIS A 31 -3.00 -33.59 33.67
C HIS A 31 -1.78 -34.13 34.42
N GLU A 32 -1.30 -35.35 34.10
CA GLU A 32 -0.08 -35.88 34.71
C GLU A 32 1.17 -35.04 34.38
N ASN A 33 1.15 -34.32 33.25
CA ASN A 33 2.22 -33.40 32.87
C ASN A 33 2.27 -32.13 33.73
N ILE A 34 1.29 -31.89 34.60
CA ILE A 34 1.22 -30.73 35.51
C ILE A 34 1.82 -31.09 36.88
N ARG A 35 1.79 -32.38 37.24
CA ARG A 35 2.18 -32.88 38.55
C ARG A 35 3.63 -32.52 38.90
N GLY A 36 3.82 -31.98 40.10
CA GLY A 36 5.13 -31.64 40.67
C GLY A 36 5.75 -30.34 40.15
N LYS A 37 5.13 -29.66 39.17
CA LYS A 37 5.64 -28.39 38.64
C LYS A 37 5.41 -27.24 39.61
N THR A 38 6.37 -26.34 39.73
CA THR A 38 6.18 -25.08 40.46
C THR A 38 5.71 -23.97 39.52
N ILE A 39 4.50 -23.44 39.78
CA ILE A 39 3.82 -22.48 38.90
C ILE A 39 3.57 -21.16 39.66
N LEU A 40 3.98 -20.03 39.10
CA LEU A 40 3.70 -18.70 39.65
C LEU A 40 2.55 -18.03 38.92
N ILE A 41 1.64 -17.41 39.66
CA ILE A 41 0.54 -16.61 39.09
C ILE A 41 0.52 -15.24 39.74
N THR A 42 0.65 -14.18 38.94
CA THR A 42 0.40 -12.80 39.41
C THR A 42 -1.09 -12.48 39.33
N GLY A 43 -1.66 -11.75 40.30
CA GLY A 43 -3.11 -11.54 40.39
C GLY A 43 -3.88 -12.83 40.68
N GLY A 44 -3.29 -13.76 41.45
CA GLY A 44 -3.82 -15.11 41.64
C GLY A 44 -4.86 -15.27 42.75
N ALA A 45 -5.24 -14.20 43.46
CA ALA A 45 -6.18 -14.29 44.58
C ALA A 45 -7.67 -14.22 44.18
N SER A 46 -7.97 -13.86 42.92
CA SER A 46 -9.35 -13.69 42.44
C SER A 46 -9.53 -14.08 40.96
N GLY A 47 -10.78 -14.03 40.47
CA GLY A 47 -11.13 -14.28 39.07
C GLY A 47 -10.64 -15.63 38.55
N PHE A 48 -10.28 -15.67 37.26
CA PHE A 48 -9.76 -16.89 36.64
C PHE A 48 -8.33 -17.25 37.09
N GLY A 49 -7.56 -16.30 37.66
CA GLY A 49 -6.27 -16.60 38.30
C GLY A 49 -6.43 -17.54 39.50
N ALA A 50 -7.40 -17.28 40.36
CA ALA A 50 -7.77 -18.16 41.46
C ALA A 50 -8.36 -19.50 40.99
N ALA A 51 -9.09 -19.50 39.87
CA ALA A 51 -9.62 -20.73 39.28
C ALA A 51 -8.50 -21.63 38.72
N CYS A 52 -7.54 -21.06 37.98
CA CYS A 52 -6.35 -21.77 37.51
C CYS A 52 -5.51 -22.31 38.68
N PHE A 53 -5.37 -21.55 39.77
CA PHE A 53 -4.69 -22.04 40.97
C PHE A 53 -5.37 -23.31 41.51
N ARG A 54 -6.69 -23.30 41.73
CA ARG A 54 -7.43 -24.47 42.23
C ARG A 54 -7.24 -25.68 41.31
N GLU A 55 -7.41 -25.48 40.00
CA GLU A 55 -7.28 -26.54 38.99
C GLU A 55 -5.87 -27.15 38.98
N TRP A 56 -4.82 -26.34 38.85
CA TRP A 56 -3.46 -26.87 38.75
C TRP A 56 -3.00 -27.51 40.06
N ALA A 57 -3.47 -26.99 41.20
CA ALA A 57 -3.22 -27.58 42.51
C ALA A 57 -3.90 -28.94 42.68
N SER A 58 -5.16 -29.11 42.25
CA SER A 58 -5.85 -30.42 42.31
C SER A 58 -5.18 -31.48 41.42
N HIS A 59 -4.44 -31.05 40.41
CA HIS A 59 -3.61 -31.91 39.56
C HIS A 59 -2.13 -32.02 40.00
N GLY A 60 -1.83 -31.61 41.23
CA GLY A 60 -0.56 -31.88 41.89
C GLY A 60 0.58 -30.92 41.57
N ALA A 61 0.31 -29.74 40.99
CA ALA A 61 1.31 -28.67 40.91
C ALA A 61 1.57 -28.02 42.28
N ASN A 62 2.71 -27.35 42.41
CA ASN A 62 3.05 -26.46 43.52
C ASN A 62 2.84 -25.00 43.08
N VAL A 63 1.64 -24.48 43.31
CA VAL A 63 1.28 -23.13 42.83
C VAL A 63 1.56 -22.06 43.89
N ILE A 64 2.24 -20.98 43.49
CA ILE A 64 2.54 -19.82 44.32
C ILE A 64 1.88 -18.59 43.70
N ILE A 65 0.96 -17.98 44.43
CA ILE A 65 0.19 -16.82 43.94
C ILE A 65 0.69 -15.53 44.59
N GLY A 66 0.74 -14.46 43.79
CA GLY A 66 1.01 -13.10 44.27
C GLY A 66 -0.13 -12.16 43.93
N ASP A 67 -0.58 -11.37 44.90
CA ASP A 67 -1.68 -10.41 44.76
C ASP A 67 -1.53 -9.25 45.75
N LEU A 68 -2.26 -8.15 45.51
CA LEU A 68 -2.40 -7.05 46.47
C LEU A 68 -3.36 -7.42 47.61
N ASN A 69 -4.35 -8.29 47.35
CA ASN A 69 -5.33 -8.69 48.36
C ASN A 69 -4.81 -9.82 49.25
N GLU A 70 -4.10 -9.44 50.32
CA GLU A 70 -3.45 -10.38 51.24
C GLU A 70 -4.43 -11.33 51.93
N LYS A 71 -5.61 -10.82 52.32
CA LYS A 71 -6.63 -11.61 53.01
C LYS A 71 -7.16 -12.71 52.08
N ALA A 72 -7.64 -12.34 50.89
CA ALA A 72 -8.20 -13.30 49.94
C ALA A 72 -7.15 -14.33 49.49
N GLY A 73 -5.91 -13.90 49.25
CA GLY A 73 -4.83 -14.79 48.87
C GLY A 73 -4.45 -15.80 49.96
N THR A 74 -4.36 -15.34 51.22
CA THR A 74 -4.04 -16.21 52.36
C THR A 74 -5.16 -17.22 52.63
N GLU A 75 -6.42 -16.79 52.60
CA GLU A 75 -7.58 -17.66 52.77
C GLU A 75 -7.66 -18.72 51.66
N LEU A 76 -7.44 -18.31 50.40
CA LEU A 76 -7.45 -19.23 49.26
C LEU A 76 -6.35 -20.29 49.36
N VAL A 77 -5.13 -19.91 49.73
CA VAL A 77 -4.02 -20.87 49.92
C VAL A 77 -4.32 -21.84 51.05
N ALA A 78 -4.90 -21.39 52.17
CA ALA A 78 -5.30 -22.27 53.25
C ALA A 78 -6.35 -23.30 52.79
N GLN A 79 -7.38 -22.87 52.05
CA GLN A 79 -8.40 -23.75 51.48
C GLN A 79 -7.80 -24.78 50.51
N VAL A 80 -6.94 -24.34 49.59
CA VAL A 80 -6.33 -25.24 48.60
C VAL A 80 -5.40 -26.25 49.27
N ARG A 81 -4.56 -25.84 50.23
CA ARG A 81 -3.70 -26.75 51.01
C ARG A 81 -4.52 -27.82 51.74
N GLN A 82 -5.67 -27.45 52.28
CA GLN A 82 -6.58 -28.39 52.94
C GLN A 82 -7.18 -29.37 51.92
N ALA A 83 -7.58 -28.89 50.74
CA ALA A 83 -8.21 -29.71 49.72
C ALA A 83 -7.24 -30.66 48.99
N THR A 84 -5.97 -30.25 48.80
CA THR A 84 -4.98 -31.02 48.04
C THR A 84 -3.98 -31.78 48.91
N GLU A 85 -4.00 -31.55 50.23
CA GLU A 85 -3.02 -32.04 51.19
C GLU A 85 -1.55 -31.67 50.85
N ASN A 86 -1.35 -30.64 50.01
CA ASN A 86 -0.03 -30.19 49.57
C ASN A 86 0.35 -28.87 50.27
N GLN A 87 1.37 -28.89 51.13
CA GLN A 87 1.83 -27.71 51.86
C GLN A 87 2.65 -26.72 51.03
N ASN A 88 3.00 -27.07 49.79
CA ASN A 88 3.87 -26.25 48.92
C ASN A 88 3.12 -25.16 48.14
N HIS A 89 1.86 -24.90 48.47
CA HIS A 89 1.11 -23.75 47.94
C HIS A 89 1.39 -22.52 48.79
N HIS A 90 1.68 -21.36 48.19
CA HIS A 90 2.02 -20.16 48.96
C HIS A 90 1.37 -18.91 48.42
N PHE A 91 1.02 -18.00 49.34
CA PHE A 91 0.66 -16.62 49.03
C PHE A 91 1.84 -15.72 49.39
N ILE A 92 2.18 -14.79 48.51
CA ILE A 92 3.20 -13.77 48.75
C ILE A 92 2.61 -12.42 48.31
N PRO A 93 2.56 -11.40 49.19
CA PRO A 93 2.09 -10.07 48.80
C PRO A 93 2.86 -9.53 47.59
N LEU A 94 2.15 -9.09 46.57
CA LEU A 94 2.74 -8.67 45.30
C LEU A 94 2.04 -7.42 44.75
N ASN A 95 2.80 -6.33 44.66
CA ASN A 95 2.45 -5.20 43.81
C ASN A 95 3.24 -5.29 42.49
N VAL A 96 2.56 -5.63 41.40
CA VAL A 96 3.20 -5.79 40.09
C VAL A 96 3.77 -4.49 39.52
N THR A 97 3.32 -3.31 39.96
CA THR A 97 3.90 -2.03 39.53
C THR A 97 5.23 -1.71 40.24
N SER A 98 5.58 -2.44 41.30
CA SER A 98 6.83 -2.27 42.03
C SER A 98 7.87 -3.32 41.63
N TRP A 99 8.97 -2.88 41.04
CA TRP A 99 10.11 -3.73 40.71
C TRP A 99 10.62 -4.51 41.93
N GLN A 100 10.78 -3.86 43.08
CA GLN A 100 11.27 -4.48 44.31
C GLN A 100 10.32 -5.56 44.82
N SER A 101 9.01 -5.31 44.76
CA SER A 101 7.98 -6.30 45.14
C SER A 101 8.05 -7.53 44.23
N GLN A 102 8.17 -7.34 42.91
CA GLN A 102 8.35 -8.45 41.97
C GLN A 102 9.64 -9.23 42.21
N VAL A 103 10.77 -8.55 42.45
CA VAL A 103 12.05 -9.21 42.78
C VAL A 103 11.92 -10.04 44.06
N ALA A 104 11.25 -9.51 45.09
CA ALA A 104 11.01 -10.24 46.34
C ALA A 104 10.12 -11.47 46.10
N PHE A 105 9.06 -11.32 45.33
CA PHE A 105 8.14 -12.40 44.95
C PHE A 105 8.86 -13.57 44.30
N PHE A 106 9.63 -13.33 43.23
CA PHE A 106 10.38 -14.39 42.54
C PHE A 106 11.45 -15.04 43.43
N LYS A 107 12.18 -14.24 44.23
CA LYS A 107 13.19 -14.77 45.16
C LYS A 107 12.56 -15.68 46.21
N GLN A 108 11.45 -15.26 46.82
CA GLN A 108 10.76 -16.01 47.85
C GLN A 108 10.06 -17.25 47.27
N ALA A 109 9.41 -17.13 46.12
CA ALA A 109 8.79 -18.25 45.42
C ALA A 109 9.82 -19.35 45.09
N THR A 110 11.01 -18.97 44.62
CA THR A 110 12.10 -19.93 44.34
C THR A 110 12.59 -20.63 45.60
N ARG A 111 12.65 -19.94 46.75
CA ARG A 111 13.03 -20.55 48.04
C ARG A 111 11.97 -21.51 48.59
N LEU A 112 10.71 -21.21 48.34
CA LEU A 112 9.57 -22.02 48.78
C LEU A 112 9.28 -23.20 47.83
N SER A 113 9.82 -23.15 46.62
CA SER A 113 9.75 -24.26 45.66
C SER A 113 10.44 -25.51 46.21
N PRO A 114 9.79 -26.69 46.18
CA PRO A 114 10.39 -27.95 46.66
C PRO A 114 11.70 -28.34 45.98
N HIS A 115 11.89 -27.88 44.75
CA HIS A 115 13.07 -28.15 43.94
C HIS A 115 13.94 -26.90 43.72
N GLY A 116 13.68 -25.81 44.45
CA GLY A 116 14.48 -24.58 44.38
C GLY A 116 14.42 -23.86 43.05
N GLY A 117 13.36 -24.07 42.25
CA GLY A 117 13.22 -23.54 40.89
C GLY A 117 11.78 -23.22 40.50
N ILE A 118 11.60 -22.64 39.32
CA ILE A 118 10.29 -22.21 38.80
C ILE A 118 10.12 -22.81 37.41
N ASP A 119 9.06 -23.58 37.20
CA ASP A 119 8.77 -24.20 35.91
C ASP A 119 7.94 -23.27 35.03
N HIS A 120 6.84 -22.72 35.58
CA HIS A 120 5.86 -21.96 34.80
C HIS A 120 5.55 -20.63 35.46
N VAL A 121 5.36 -19.58 34.66
CA VAL A 121 4.92 -18.26 35.13
C VAL A 121 3.74 -17.80 34.29
N MET A 122 2.65 -17.41 34.94
CA MET A 122 1.49 -16.76 34.33
C MET A 122 1.44 -15.29 34.76
N ALA A 123 1.75 -14.38 33.82
CA ALA A 123 1.67 -12.94 34.02
C ALA A 123 0.21 -12.49 33.85
N ASN A 124 -0.57 -12.65 34.92
CA ASN A 124 -2.03 -12.58 34.90
C ASN A 124 -2.63 -11.30 35.51
N ALA A 125 -1.92 -10.64 36.42
CA ALA A 125 -2.43 -9.43 37.10
C ALA A 125 -2.91 -8.38 36.09
N GLY A 126 -4.10 -7.83 36.32
CA GLY A 126 -4.65 -6.77 35.49
C GLY A 126 -5.82 -6.03 36.15
N VAL A 127 -6.05 -4.81 35.68
CA VAL A 127 -7.16 -3.92 36.09
C VAL A 127 -7.74 -3.21 34.87
N ALA A 128 -8.98 -2.75 34.96
CA ALA A 128 -9.57 -1.78 34.03
C ALA A 128 -10.29 -0.72 34.86
N ASP A 129 -9.72 0.48 34.93
CA ASP A 129 -10.29 1.58 35.72
C ASP A 129 -11.20 2.44 34.83
N SER A 130 -12.52 2.34 35.03
CA SER A 130 -13.50 3.06 34.19
C SER A 130 -13.38 4.58 34.32
N ALA A 131 -12.96 5.11 35.47
CA ALA A 131 -12.80 6.55 35.66
C ALA A 131 -11.57 7.05 34.90
N GLU A 132 -10.48 6.28 34.91
CA GLU A 132 -9.28 6.56 34.13
C GLU A 132 -9.56 6.55 32.62
N GLN A 133 -10.30 5.55 32.12
CA GLN A 133 -10.66 5.51 30.70
C GLN A 133 -11.53 6.70 30.29
N LEU A 134 -12.52 7.06 31.11
CA LEU A 134 -13.42 8.18 30.83
C LEU A 134 -12.68 9.51 30.81
N LEU A 135 -11.82 9.78 31.79
CA LEU A 135 -11.00 11.00 31.84
C LEU A 135 -10.04 11.12 30.65
N PHE A 136 -9.59 10.00 30.08
CA PHE A 136 -8.70 10.01 28.93
C PHE A 136 -9.42 10.31 27.63
N GLU A 137 -10.63 9.76 27.44
CA GLU A 137 -11.44 10.00 26.22
C GLU A 137 -12.27 11.29 26.29
N ASP A 138 -12.59 11.78 27.49
CA ASP A 138 -13.31 13.03 27.75
C ASP A 138 -12.57 13.86 28.84
N PRO A 139 -11.43 14.49 28.49
CA PRO A 139 -10.67 15.27 29.45
C PRO A 139 -11.41 16.55 29.85
N PRO A 140 -11.32 16.98 31.12
CA PRO A 140 -11.94 18.24 31.54
C PRO A 140 -11.33 19.44 30.78
N ASP A 141 -12.13 20.49 30.60
CA ASP A 141 -11.68 21.75 29.99
C ASP A 141 -10.66 22.45 30.90
N TYR A 142 -9.38 22.14 30.69
CA TYR A 142 -8.27 22.69 31.47
C TYR A 142 -8.17 24.22 31.37
N GLY A 143 -8.78 24.84 30.35
CA GLY A 143 -8.82 26.30 30.19
C GLY A 143 -9.76 27.01 31.16
N LYS A 144 -10.64 26.28 31.86
CA LYS A 144 -11.60 26.80 32.85
C LYS A 144 -11.23 26.47 34.30
N MET A 145 -10.09 25.87 34.57
CA MET A 145 -9.61 25.66 35.94
C MET A 145 -9.13 27.01 36.51
N VAL A 146 -9.91 27.59 37.42
CA VAL A 146 -9.81 29.00 37.87
C VAL A 146 -8.77 29.21 38.99
N ASP A 147 -7.81 28.31 39.22
CA ASP A 147 -6.81 28.49 40.28
C ASP A 147 -5.48 27.83 39.93
N GLU A 148 -4.37 28.26 40.57
CA GLU A 148 -2.93 27.94 40.32
C GLU A 148 -2.52 26.43 40.28
N HIS A 149 -3.47 25.50 40.20
CA HIS A 149 -3.20 24.07 40.19
C HIS A 149 -2.88 23.60 38.77
N VAL A 150 -1.67 23.06 38.61
CA VAL A 150 -1.24 22.28 37.44
C VAL A 150 -2.32 21.23 37.13
N PRO A 151 -2.77 21.08 35.86
CA PRO A 151 -3.71 20.04 35.47
C PRO A 151 -3.32 18.68 36.06
N PRO A 152 -4.25 17.97 36.73
CA PRO A 152 -3.90 16.71 37.36
C PRO A 152 -3.44 15.72 36.30
N ASN A 153 -2.33 15.02 36.57
CA ASN A 153 -1.88 13.92 35.73
C ASN A 153 -3.02 12.91 35.59
N PRO A 154 -3.40 12.48 34.38
CA PRO A 154 -4.54 11.58 34.16
C PRO A 154 -4.43 10.25 34.92
N GLY A 155 -3.22 9.88 35.37
CA GLY A 155 -2.96 8.59 35.98
C GLY A 155 -2.94 7.51 34.89
N LEU A 156 -1.96 6.61 34.96
CA LEU A 156 -1.82 5.52 33.98
C LEU A 156 -1.71 4.17 34.70
N ARG A 157 -2.50 3.99 35.76
CA ARG A 157 -2.52 2.78 36.58
C ARG A 157 -2.86 1.54 35.75
N THR A 158 -3.77 1.64 34.79
CA THR A 158 -4.09 0.51 33.90
C THR A 158 -2.86 0.13 33.06
N LEU A 159 -2.14 1.11 32.52
CA LEU A 159 -0.90 0.86 31.76
C LEU A 159 0.21 0.29 32.67
N ASP A 160 0.37 0.86 33.87
CA ASP A 160 1.37 0.44 34.84
C ASP A 160 1.16 -1.00 35.31
N THR A 161 -0.09 -1.40 35.51
CA THR A 161 -0.43 -2.76 35.94
C THR A 161 -0.39 -3.74 34.76
N ASN A 162 -1.09 -3.42 33.67
CA ASN A 162 -1.37 -4.36 32.59
C ASN A 162 -0.22 -4.46 31.56
N LEU A 163 0.69 -3.50 31.51
CA LEU A 163 1.86 -3.52 30.62
C LEU A 163 3.17 -3.46 31.40
N ASN A 164 3.43 -2.40 32.19
CA ASN A 164 4.72 -2.27 32.88
C ASN A 164 4.94 -3.42 33.89
N GLY A 165 3.90 -3.79 34.64
CA GLY A 165 3.92 -4.95 35.54
C GLY A 165 4.12 -6.27 34.80
N VAL A 166 3.54 -6.44 33.61
CA VAL A 166 3.77 -7.62 32.76
C VAL A 166 5.20 -7.66 32.24
N MET A 167 5.78 -6.51 31.86
CA MET A 167 7.18 -6.40 31.43
C MET A 167 8.15 -6.78 32.54
N TYR A 168 7.93 -6.31 33.78
CA TYR A 168 8.73 -6.70 34.95
C TYR A 168 8.60 -8.20 35.26
N THR A 169 7.37 -8.72 35.25
CA THR A 169 7.10 -10.15 35.47
C THR A 169 7.85 -10.98 34.43
N THR A 170 7.75 -10.58 33.16
CA THR A 170 8.37 -11.25 32.02
C THR A 170 9.89 -11.24 32.11
N HIS A 171 10.50 -10.10 32.45
CA HIS A 171 11.94 -9.98 32.61
C HIS A 171 12.47 -10.91 33.71
N LEU A 172 11.80 -10.96 34.86
CA LEU A 172 12.15 -11.86 35.96
C LEU A 172 11.89 -13.32 35.58
N ALA A 173 10.75 -13.62 34.96
CA ALA A 173 10.42 -14.96 34.47
C ALA A 173 11.52 -15.48 33.53
N ILE A 174 11.97 -14.70 32.55
CA ILE A 174 13.06 -15.10 31.65
C ILE A 174 14.32 -15.47 32.44
N SER A 175 14.68 -14.68 33.46
CA SER A 175 15.86 -14.96 34.30
C SER A 175 15.73 -16.25 35.10
N TYR A 176 14.62 -16.43 35.82
CA TYR A 176 14.41 -17.58 36.72
C TYR A 176 14.11 -18.87 35.96
N LEU A 177 13.29 -18.82 34.90
CA LEU A 177 13.00 -19.97 34.05
C LEU A 177 14.27 -20.48 33.35
N SER A 178 15.16 -19.59 32.92
CA SER A 178 16.44 -19.97 32.29
C SER A 178 17.38 -20.73 33.23
N GLN A 179 17.29 -20.46 34.53
CA GLN A 179 18.15 -21.02 35.58
C GLN A 179 17.49 -22.17 36.34
N ASN A 180 16.29 -22.58 35.93
CA ASN A 180 15.49 -23.55 36.66
C ASN A 180 16.16 -24.95 36.67
N PRO A 181 16.61 -25.44 37.83
CA PRO A 181 17.36 -26.70 37.92
C PRO A 181 16.52 -27.90 37.49
N GLY A 182 17.10 -28.79 36.69
CA GLY A 182 16.42 -30.03 36.26
C GLY A 182 15.24 -29.82 35.29
N SER A 183 15.07 -28.60 34.75
CA SER A 183 14.07 -28.32 33.72
C SER A 183 14.64 -28.52 32.32
N GLU A 184 13.80 -29.02 31.43
CA GLU A 184 14.15 -29.26 30.05
C GLU A 184 13.87 -28.03 29.18
N GLN A 185 14.63 -27.91 28.09
CA GLN A 185 14.38 -26.90 27.07
C GLN A 185 13.14 -27.30 26.25
N CYS A 186 12.33 -26.32 25.86
CA CYS A 186 11.15 -26.58 25.05
C CYS A 186 11.50 -27.20 23.69
N HIS A 187 10.70 -28.16 23.24
CA HIS A 187 10.82 -28.80 21.94
C HIS A 187 9.44 -29.12 21.37
N ALA A 188 9.18 -28.77 20.11
CA ALA A 188 7.84 -28.86 19.53
C ALA A 188 7.29 -30.30 19.50
N ASP A 189 8.16 -31.30 19.31
CA ASP A 189 7.76 -32.71 19.29
C ASP A 189 7.62 -33.33 20.69
N LYS A 190 7.96 -32.59 21.75
CA LYS A 190 7.91 -33.09 23.12
C LYS A 190 6.64 -32.63 23.82
N HIS A 191 5.59 -33.43 23.71
CA HIS A 191 4.28 -33.15 24.32
C HIS A 191 4.15 -33.60 25.79
N SER A 192 5.13 -34.35 26.31
CA SER A 192 5.11 -34.87 27.68
C SER A 192 6.49 -34.85 28.33
N GLY A 193 6.51 -34.69 29.64
CA GLY A 193 7.73 -34.59 30.43
C GLY A 193 7.43 -34.12 31.85
N THR A 194 8.39 -34.29 32.75
CA THR A 194 8.22 -33.93 34.16
C THR A 194 8.28 -32.43 34.39
N ARG A 195 9.27 -31.73 33.80
CA ARG A 195 9.50 -30.30 34.06
C ARG A 195 10.05 -29.55 32.84
N ASP A 196 9.43 -28.43 32.49
CA ASP A 196 9.75 -27.56 31.35
C ASP A 196 9.67 -26.09 31.76
N ARG A 197 10.02 -25.18 30.83
CA ARG A 197 10.09 -23.74 31.07
C ARG A 197 9.03 -23.00 30.26
N HIS A 198 8.05 -22.42 30.94
CA HIS A 198 6.88 -21.82 30.27
C HIS A 198 6.51 -20.45 30.82
N LEU A 199 6.28 -19.49 29.93
CA LEU A 199 5.70 -18.20 30.24
C LEU A 199 4.35 -18.04 29.52
N ILE A 200 3.29 -17.78 30.29
CA ILE A 200 1.97 -17.43 29.77
C ILE A 200 1.76 -15.92 29.96
N LEU A 201 1.48 -15.23 28.85
CA LEU A 201 1.07 -13.83 28.85
C LEU A 201 -0.46 -13.73 28.76
N VAL A 202 -1.07 -12.84 29.55
CA VAL A 202 -2.52 -12.64 29.56
C VAL A 202 -2.86 -11.28 28.95
N SER A 203 -3.27 -11.31 27.68
CA SER A 203 -3.76 -10.14 26.96
C SER A 203 -5.30 -10.03 27.13
N SER A 204 -6.04 -9.72 26.06
CA SER A 204 -7.50 -9.62 25.98
C SER A 204 -7.92 -9.52 24.52
N ILE A 205 -9.21 -9.70 24.21
CA ILE A 205 -9.79 -9.26 22.94
C ILE A 205 -9.47 -7.79 22.62
N ALA A 206 -9.36 -6.93 23.66
CA ALA A 206 -8.95 -5.54 23.52
C ALA A 206 -7.53 -5.36 22.96
N GLY A 207 -6.70 -6.40 23.02
CA GLY A 207 -5.38 -6.43 22.38
C GLY A 207 -5.43 -6.82 20.91
N LEU A 208 -6.52 -7.41 20.42
CA LEU A 208 -6.68 -7.89 19.04
C LEU A 208 -7.69 -7.05 18.23
N ALA A 209 -8.64 -6.40 18.89
CA ALA A 209 -9.68 -5.58 18.27
C ALA A 209 -9.91 -4.31 19.08
N ALA A 210 -10.42 -3.27 18.42
CA ALA A 210 -10.77 -2.02 19.09
C ALA A 210 -11.96 -2.23 20.03
N LEU A 211 -11.86 -1.70 21.26
CA LEU A 211 -12.97 -1.60 22.21
C LEU A 211 -13.21 -0.11 22.51
N PRO A 212 -14.30 0.49 22.00
CA PRO A 212 -14.67 1.88 22.31
C PRO A 212 -14.80 2.12 23.82
N GLY A 213 -14.33 3.26 24.33
CA GLY A 213 -14.39 3.58 25.77
C GLY A 213 -13.32 2.91 26.64
N GLN A 214 -12.33 2.26 26.03
CA GLN A 214 -11.28 1.50 26.72
C GLN A 214 -9.88 1.78 26.14
N SER A 215 -9.61 3.02 25.70
CA SER A 215 -8.38 3.39 25.00
C SER A 215 -7.07 2.99 25.71
N ILE A 216 -6.91 3.29 27.00
CA ILE A 216 -5.69 2.95 27.77
C ILE A 216 -5.60 1.44 28.01
N TYR A 217 -6.73 0.78 28.30
CA TYR A 217 -6.77 -0.67 28.48
C TYR A 217 -6.41 -1.41 27.19
N ALA A 218 -6.97 -1.00 26.05
CA ALA A 218 -6.66 -1.54 24.73
C ALA A 218 -5.19 -1.31 24.37
N ALA A 219 -4.65 -0.11 24.59
CA ALA A 219 -3.23 0.19 24.39
C ALA A 219 -2.32 -0.74 25.21
N ALA A 220 -2.62 -0.93 26.51
CA ALA A 220 -1.85 -1.81 27.38
C ALA A 220 -1.90 -3.26 26.91
N LYS A 221 -3.09 -3.77 26.56
CA LYS A 221 -3.27 -5.17 26.09
C LYS A 221 -2.67 -5.39 24.70
N HIS A 222 -2.72 -4.42 23.79
CA HIS A 222 -2.02 -4.48 22.51
C HIS A 222 -0.50 -4.50 22.70
N GLY A 223 0.03 -3.77 23.69
CA GLY A 223 1.44 -3.85 24.10
C GLY A 223 1.86 -5.27 24.53
N VAL A 224 1.00 -6.00 25.23
CA VAL A 224 1.24 -7.42 25.58
C VAL A 224 1.27 -8.31 24.34
N VAL A 225 0.42 -8.05 23.34
CA VAL A 225 0.47 -8.76 22.03
C VAL A 225 1.80 -8.51 21.33
N GLY A 226 2.29 -7.27 21.28
CA GLY A 226 3.61 -6.94 20.73
C GLY A 226 4.77 -7.66 21.45
N LEU A 227 4.71 -7.71 22.79
CA LEU A 227 5.67 -8.44 23.61
C LEU A 227 5.67 -9.95 23.28
N PHE A 228 4.49 -10.56 23.19
CA PHE A 228 4.32 -11.96 22.82
C PHE A 228 4.92 -12.27 21.45
N ARG A 229 4.59 -11.47 20.41
CA ARG A 229 5.07 -11.66 19.02
C ARG A 229 6.59 -11.72 18.93
N THR A 230 7.28 -11.00 19.81
CA THR A 230 8.76 -10.96 19.87
C THR A 230 9.33 -12.12 20.68
N LEU A 231 8.78 -12.39 21.87
CA LEU A 231 9.35 -13.39 22.78
C LEU A 231 9.10 -14.82 22.32
N ARG A 232 7.97 -15.09 21.65
CA ARG A 232 7.68 -16.43 21.08
C ARG A 232 8.75 -16.89 20.10
N LEU A 233 9.41 -15.96 19.42
CA LEU A 233 10.48 -16.26 18.45
C LEU A 233 11.84 -16.44 19.14
N THR A 234 12.14 -15.59 20.11
CA THR A 234 13.50 -15.46 20.64
C THR A 234 13.77 -16.34 21.86
N MET A 235 12.77 -16.57 22.71
CA MET A 235 12.95 -17.29 23.99
C MET A 235 13.09 -18.80 23.85
N PRO A 236 12.36 -19.49 22.95
CA PRO A 236 12.61 -20.91 22.69
C PRO A 236 14.06 -21.16 22.26
N LEU A 237 14.59 -20.27 21.41
CA LEU A 237 15.94 -20.39 20.85
C LEU A 237 17.04 -20.00 21.82
N LYS A 238 16.89 -18.88 22.53
CA LYS A 238 17.98 -18.35 23.38
C LYS A 238 18.05 -19.04 24.73
N ARG A 239 16.90 -19.47 25.27
CA ARG A 239 16.77 -19.88 26.67
C ARG A 239 15.98 -21.18 26.87
N GLY A 240 15.45 -21.77 25.80
CA GLY A 240 14.61 -22.98 25.87
C GLY A 240 13.27 -22.73 26.57
N ILE A 241 12.77 -21.50 26.57
CA ILE A 241 11.51 -21.11 27.23
C ILE A 241 10.42 -20.99 26.17
N ARG A 242 9.33 -21.73 26.33
CA ARG A 242 8.14 -21.54 25.50
C ARG A 242 7.30 -20.39 26.04
N VAL A 243 6.83 -19.53 25.14
CA VAL A 243 6.00 -18.37 25.48
C VAL A 243 4.69 -18.53 24.75
N ASN A 244 3.59 -18.57 25.49
CA ASN A 244 2.23 -18.66 24.97
C ASN A 244 1.39 -17.49 25.48
N MET A 245 0.28 -17.19 24.82
CA MET A 245 -0.61 -16.10 25.19
C MET A 245 -2.06 -16.56 25.23
N ILE A 246 -2.85 -15.96 26.10
CA ILE A 246 -4.31 -16.05 26.05
C ILE A 246 -4.91 -14.65 25.89
N ASN A 247 -6.04 -14.59 25.19
CA ASN A 247 -6.83 -13.38 24.94
C ASN A 247 -8.28 -13.65 25.37
N PRO A 248 -8.62 -13.46 26.66
CA PRO A 248 -10.01 -13.60 27.08
C PRO A 248 -10.91 -12.51 26.48
N TYR A 249 -12.11 -12.90 26.04
CA TYR A 249 -13.26 -12.01 25.84
C TYR A 249 -13.79 -11.55 27.20
N PHE A 250 -14.96 -10.92 27.26
CA PHE A 250 -15.57 -10.56 28.54
C PHE A 250 -15.85 -11.82 29.38
N VAL A 251 -15.14 -11.95 30.50
CA VAL A 251 -15.28 -13.01 31.50
C VAL A 251 -15.74 -12.36 32.80
N ASP A 252 -16.67 -13.00 33.51
CA ASP A 252 -17.17 -12.53 34.80
C ASP A 252 -16.03 -12.52 35.84
N THR A 253 -15.41 -11.35 35.98
CA THR A 253 -14.27 -11.07 36.85
C THR A 253 -14.45 -9.67 37.43
N PRO A 254 -13.75 -9.33 38.52
CA PRO A 254 -13.81 -7.99 39.11
C PRO A 254 -13.45 -6.84 38.15
N ILE A 255 -12.81 -7.13 37.00
CA ILE A 255 -12.42 -6.16 35.96
C ILE A 255 -13.63 -5.66 35.15
N LEU A 256 -14.72 -6.43 35.04
CA LEU A 256 -15.83 -6.14 34.12
C LEU A 256 -16.60 -4.85 34.44
N GLY A 257 -16.70 -4.49 35.73
CA GLY A 257 -17.37 -3.27 36.20
C GLY A 257 -18.86 -3.13 35.81
N PRO A 258 -19.57 -2.09 36.28
CA PRO A 258 -20.99 -1.87 35.93
C PRO A 258 -21.21 -1.52 34.45
N LEU A 259 -20.27 -0.78 33.85
CA LEU A 259 -20.36 -0.32 32.46
C LEU A 259 -20.14 -1.48 31.47
N GLY A 260 -19.20 -2.39 31.74
CA GLY A 260 -18.99 -3.59 30.93
C GLY A 260 -20.14 -4.58 31.01
N ALA A 261 -20.78 -4.70 32.19
CA ALA A 261 -22.01 -5.47 32.34
C ALA A 261 -23.20 -4.88 31.55
N LEU A 262 -23.26 -3.55 31.41
CA LEU A 262 -24.29 -2.85 30.62
C LEU A 262 -24.07 -2.96 29.11
N VAL A 263 -22.82 -2.87 28.64
CA VAL A 263 -22.44 -3.10 27.22
C VAL A 263 -22.76 -4.54 26.79
N LEU A 264 -22.75 -5.49 27.73
CA LEU A 264 -23.08 -6.89 27.51
C LEU A 264 -24.52 -7.26 27.84
N ALA A 265 -25.39 -6.29 28.14
CA ALA A 265 -26.80 -6.57 28.39
C ALA A 265 -27.45 -7.17 27.13
N GLY A 266 -27.51 -8.51 27.09
CA GLY A 266 -27.99 -9.29 25.94
C GLY A 266 -26.92 -10.09 25.17
N GLY A 267 -25.63 -9.99 25.52
CA GLY A 267 -24.53 -10.72 24.86
C GLY A 267 -23.96 -11.88 25.70
N ALA A 268 -23.49 -12.95 25.05
CA ALA A 268 -22.95 -14.12 25.74
C ALA A 268 -21.50 -13.88 26.25
N MET A 269 -21.27 -14.07 27.54
CA MET A 269 -19.95 -13.95 28.19
C MET A 269 -19.12 -15.23 28.08
N ALA A 270 -17.79 -15.08 28.01
CA ALA A 270 -16.87 -16.20 28.14
C ALA A 270 -16.90 -16.74 29.58
N LYS A 271 -16.84 -18.07 29.70
CA LYS A 271 -16.89 -18.78 30.98
C LYS A 271 -15.48 -18.88 31.57
N ILE A 272 -15.36 -18.76 32.90
CA ILE A 272 -14.07 -18.96 33.61
C ILE A 272 -13.52 -20.36 33.30
N GLU A 273 -14.41 -21.35 33.21
CA GLU A 273 -14.07 -22.74 32.89
C GLU A 273 -13.35 -22.85 31.53
N SER A 274 -13.78 -22.09 30.52
CA SER A 274 -13.12 -22.06 29.20
C SER A 274 -11.72 -21.45 29.29
N VAL A 275 -11.51 -20.46 30.16
CA VAL A 275 -10.19 -19.87 30.41
C VAL A 275 -9.28 -20.88 31.10
N VAL A 276 -9.79 -21.58 32.11
CA VAL A 276 -9.06 -22.63 32.84
C VAL A 276 -8.71 -23.79 31.90
N GLU A 277 -9.63 -24.22 31.04
CA GLU A 277 -9.37 -25.27 30.04
C GLU A 277 -8.25 -24.86 29.07
N ALA A 278 -8.33 -23.66 28.51
CA ALA A 278 -7.33 -23.12 27.59
C ALA A 278 -5.94 -23.00 28.24
N THR A 279 -5.86 -22.41 29.44
CA THR A 279 -4.57 -22.25 30.13
C THR A 279 -4.00 -23.59 30.58
N THR A 280 -4.85 -24.51 31.05
CA THR A 280 -4.44 -25.85 31.46
C THR A 280 -3.93 -26.65 30.26
N ARG A 281 -4.55 -26.51 29.07
CA ARG A 281 -4.02 -27.07 27.82
C ARG A 281 -2.61 -26.59 27.54
N LEU A 282 -2.36 -25.29 27.64
CA LEU A 282 -1.02 -24.71 27.46
C LEU A 282 -0.02 -25.21 28.52
N VAL A 283 -0.43 -25.33 29.78
CA VAL A 283 0.45 -25.82 30.86
C VAL A 283 0.78 -27.31 30.72
N ALA A 284 -0.21 -28.13 30.37
CA ALA A 284 -0.08 -29.58 30.29
C ALA A 284 0.67 -30.08 29.06
N ASP A 285 0.63 -29.36 27.94
CA ASP A 285 1.26 -29.77 26.69
C ASP A 285 2.54 -28.98 26.44
N GLN A 286 3.68 -29.63 26.71
CA GLN A 286 5.02 -29.03 26.55
C GLN A 286 5.36 -28.74 25.08
N GLY A 287 4.66 -29.40 24.15
CA GLY A 287 4.87 -29.24 22.71
C GLY A 287 4.23 -27.97 22.19
N ILE A 288 3.38 -27.28 22.96
CA ILE A 288 2.77 -26.01 22.55
C ILE A 288 3.73 -24.86 22.80
N ILE A 289 4.27 -24.33 21.70
CA ILE A 289 5.28 -23.27 21.69
C ILE A 289 4.76 -22.13 20.81
N GLY A 290 4.71 -20.91 21.34
CA GLY A 290 4.44 -19.72 20.55
C GLY A 290 3.01 -19.56 20.08
N ARG A 291 2.02 -20.12 20.79
CA ARG A 291 0.60 -20.07 20.41
C ARG A 291 -0.21 -19.08 21.25
N ALA A 292 -1.25 -18.51 20.62
CA ALA A 292 -2.12 -17.51 21.22
C ALA A 292 -3.59 -17.94 21.14
N LEU A 293 -4.23 -18.19 22.28
CA LEU A 293 -5.62 -18.66 22.31
C LEU A 293 -6.58 -17.49 22.56
N MET A 294 -7.59 -17.35 21.71
CA MET A 294 -8.73 -16.47 21.94
C MET A 294 -9.85 -17.26 22.61
N ILE A 295 -10.43 -16.71 23.68
CA ILE A 295 -11.41 -17.40 24.53
C ILE A 295 -12.70 -16.57 24.55
N ALA A 296 -13.75 -17.04 23.90
CA ALA A 296 -15.06 -16.39 23.84
C ALA A 296 -16.19 -17.30 24.35
N SER A 297 -17.43 -16.82 24.27
CA SER A 297 -18.63 -17.62 24.53
C SER A 297 -18.92 -18.59 23.38
N LYS A 298 -19.59 -19.71 23.69
CA LYS A 298 -20.25 -20.52 22.65
C LYS A 298 -21.55 -19.80 22.26
N THR A 299 -21.78 -19.63 20.96
CA THR A 299 -22.97 -18.93 20.45
C THR A 299 -23.92 -19.93 19.84
N SER A 300 -25.17 -19.96 20.31
CA SER A 300 -26.19 -20.84 19.75
C SER A 300 -26.52 -20.44 18.31
N GLU A 301 -27.02 -21.39 17.51
CA GLU A 301 -27.50 -21.09 16.14
C GLU A 301 -28.64 -20.05 16.11
N GLU A 302 -29.39 -19.93 17.20
CA GLU A 302 -30.51 -19.01 17.31
C GLU A 302 -30.00 -17.58 17.58
N ASP A 303 -28.98 -17.43 18.44
CA ASP A 303 -28.33 -16.15 18.74
C ASP A 303 -27.54 -15.59 17.55
N ALA A 304 -26.86 -16.45 16.77
CA ALA A 304 -26.13 -16.03 15.57
C ALA A 304 -27.06 -15.52 14.46
N ARG A 305 -28.23 -16.15 14.30
CA ARG A 305 -29.26 -15.70 13.34
C ARG A 305 -29.91 -14.38 13.78
N ALA A 306 -30.10 -14.18 15.08
CA ALA A 306 -30.68 -12.95 15.63
C ALA A 306 -29.84 -11.69 15.32
N VAL A 307 -28.53 -11.84 15.07
CA VAL A 307 -27.62 -10.74 14.68
C VAL A 307 -27.22 -10.78 13.19
N GLY A 308 -27.93 -11.53 12.36
CA GLY A 308 -27.77 -11.51 10.89
C GLY A 308 -26.56 -12.28 10.34
N LEU A 309 -26.00 -13.23 11.09
CA LEU A 309 -24.88 -14.06 10.65
C LEU A 309 -25.37 -15.45 10.18
N GLU A 310 -25.15 -15.81 8.91
CA GLU A 310 -25.32 -17.19 8.41
C GLU A 310 -24.07 -18.02 8.72
N ARG A 311 -24.23 -19.19 9.36
CA ARG A 311 -23.11 -19.92 9.97
C ARG A 311 -22.41 -20.85 8.96
N ALA A 312 -21.10 -20.64 8.78
CA ALA A 312 -20.20 -21.58 8.09
C ALA A 312 -19.04 -22.11 8.98
N ILE A 313 -19.04 -21.84 10.29
CA ILE A 313 -17.89 -22.11 11.19
C ILE A 313 -18.34 -22.91 12.43
N GLU A 314 -17.50 -23.87 12.87
CA GLU A 314 -17.69 -24.78 14.02
C GLU A 314 -17.96 -24.06 15.36
N ASP A 315 -18.64 -24.74 16.30
CA ASP A 315 -19.00 -24.19 17.62
C ASP A 315 -17.91 -24.37 18.67
N GLN A 316 -16.95 -23.44 18.68
CA GLN A 316 -15.79 -23.50 19.56
C GLN A 316 -15.68 -22.26 20.46
N ALA A 317 -15.50 -22.47 21.77
CA ALA A 317 -15.30 -21.40 22.75
C ALA A 317 -13.86 -20.89 22.79
N VAL A 318 -12.91 -21.72 22.35
CA VAL A 318 -11.48 -21.45 22.38
C VAL A 318 -10.92 -21.80 21.01
N TRP A 319 -10.23 -20.84 20.38
CA TRP A 319 -9.53 -21.08 19.13
C TRP A 319 -8.15 -20.43 19.13
N ASP A 320 -7.23 -21.00 18.36
CA ASP A 320 -5.92 -20.41 18.11
C ASP A 320 -6.12 -19.16 17.23
N CYS A 321 -5.88 -17.98 17.80
CA CYS A 321 -6.02 -16.74 17.07
C CYS A 321 -4.72 -16.41 16.37
N TYR A 322 -4.81 -15.98 15.10
CA TYR A 322 -3.67 -15.56 14.30
C TYR A 322 -3.10 -14.20 14.77
N ALA A 323 -2.70 -14.08 16.05
CA ALA A 323 -1.75 -13.06 16.49
C ALA A 323 -0.35 -13.23 15.83
N ASP A 324 -0.27 -14.14 14.85
CA ASP A 324 0.85 -14.49 14.02
C ASP A 324 1.04 -13.59 12.81
N ASP A 325 0.27 -12.50 12.53
CA ASP A 325 0.34 -11.81 11.21
C ASP A 325 1.80 -11.74 10.72
N PHE A 326 2.09 -12.64 9.81
CA PHE A 326 3.33 -12.87 9.09
C PHE A 326 2.92 -13.39 7.70
N GLU A 327 1.78 -14.07 7.61
CA GLU A 327 1.06 -14.31 6.35
C GLU A 327 0.59 -12.99 5.71
N GLN A 328 0.26 -11.96 6.51
CA GLN A 328 -0.15 -10.63 6.03
C GLN A 328 0.76 -9.46 6.49
N THR A 329 2.05 -9.70 6.79
CA THR A 329 2.99 -8.59 7.05
C THR A 329 3.71 -8.10 5.81
N ASP A 330 4.15 -6.85 5.88
CA ASP A 330 5.06 -6.21 4.93
C ASP A 330 6.34 -7.04 4.68
N LEU A 331 6.95 -6.78 3.53
CA LEU A 331 8.12 -7.53 3.05
C LEU A 331 9.35 -7.39 3.96
N PHE A 332 9.47 -6.30 4.71
CA PHE A 332 10.60 -6.05 5.61
C PHE A 332 10.52 -6.96 6.84
N THR A 333 9.35 -7.05 7.47
CA THR A 333 9.09 -8.00 8.57
C THR A 333 9.31 -9.45 8.11
N ARG A 334 8.86 -9.79 6.88
CA ARG A 334 9.12 -11.10 6.24
C ARG A 334 10.62 -11.40 6.08
N ARG A 335 11.42 -10.42 5.66
CA ARG A 335 12.89 -10.55 5.50
C ARG A 335 13.60 -10.74 6.84
N ILE A 336 13.23 -10.00 7.89
CA ILE A 336 13.83 -10.15 9.22
C ILE A 336 13.57 -11.55 9.82
N ILE A 337 12.37 -12.10 9.61
CA ILE A 337 12.03 -13.46 10.04
C ILE A 337 12.82 -14.50 9.23
N GLY A 338 12.92 -14.33 7.91
CA GLY A 338 13.74 -15.18 7.05
C GLY A 338 15.21 -15.21 7.48
N ILE A 339 15.80 -14.05 7.82
CA ILE A 339 17.16 -13.92 8.34
C ILE A 339 17.28 -14.60 9.72
N THR A 340 16.32 -14.39 10.61
CA THR A 340 16.32 -15.02 11.94
C THR A 340 16.23 -16.55 11.84
N ASN A 341 15.41 -17.07 10.92
CA ASN A 341 15.27 -18.50 10.65
C ASN A 341 16.54 -19.09 10.03
N LEU A 342 17.20 -18.35 9.12
CA LEU A 342 18.48 -18.74 8.54
C LEU A 342 19.58 -18.81 9.60
N VAL A 343 19.66 -17.82 10.50
CA VAL A 343 20.61 -17.79 11.63
C VAL A 343 20.34 -18.94 12.61
N THR A 344 19.08 -19.31 12.80
CA THR A 344 18.68 -20.43 13.67
C THR A 344 19.08 -21.78 13.06
N ARG A 345 18.82 -21.96 11.75
CA ARG A 345 19.27 -23.16 11.02
C ARG A 345 20.79 -23.28 11.01
N THR A 346 21.53 -22.20 10.79
CA THR A 346 23.00 -22.24 10.78
C THR A 346 23.62 -22.45 12.17
N ARG A 347 22.98 -21.97 13.25
CA ARG A 347 23.36 -22.32 14.64
C ARG A 347 23.18 -23.81 14.95
N GLY A 348 22.09 -24.43 14.49
CA GLY A 348 21.88 -25.87 14.65
C GLY A 348 22.99 -26.72 14.00
N TRP A 349 23.59 -26.25 12.90
CA TRP A 349 24.73 -26.91 12.25
C TRP A 349 26.06 -26.66 12.97
N ALA A 350 26.23 -25.50 13.59
CA ALA A 350 27.37 -25.20 14.44
C ALA A 350 27.34 -26.04 15.74
N ASP A 351 26.18 -26.17 16.37
CA ASP A 351 25.99 -27.01 17.55
C ASP A 351 26.07 -28.51 17.22
N LEU A 352 25.63 -28.94 16.03
CA LEU A 352 25.88 -30.30 15.53
C LEU A 352 27.37 -30.53 15.25
N GLY A 353 28.10 -29.53 14.73
CA GLY A 353 29.56 -29.60 14.54
C GLY A 353 30.33 -29.65 15.86
N VAL A 354 29.84 -28.97 16.89
CA VAL A 354 30.39 -29.03 18.26
C VAL A 354 30.04 -30.37 18.93
N ALA A 355 28.81 -30.89 18.74
CA ALA A 355 28.37 -32.18 19.26
C ALA A 355 29.07 -33.36 18.56
N VAL A 356 29.26 -33.31 17.24
CA VAL A 356 30.04 -34.30 16.47
C VAL A 356 31.53 -34.19 16.82
N GLY A 357 32.06 -32.98 17.04
CA GLY A 357 33.42 -32.77 17.56
C GLY A 357 33.63 -33.28 19.00
N LEU A 358 32.59 -33.23 19.84
CA LEU A 358 32.60 -33.80 21.19
C LEU A 358 32.42 -35.34 21.17
N CYS A 359 31.59 -35.89 20.29
CA CYS A 359 31.45 -37.34 20.10
C CYS A 359 32.72 -37.97 19.49
N MET A 360 33.40 -37.31 18.54
CA MET A 360 34.66 -37.79 17.98
C MET A 360 35.86 -37.65 18.93
N ASN A 361 35.75 -36.82 19.97
CA ASN A 361 36.76 -36.72 21.05
C ASN A 361 36.61 -37.80 22.14
N LEU A 362 35.49 -38.54 22.16
CA LEU A 362 35.26 -39.63 23.13
C LEU A 362 35.68 -41.02 22.62
N GLU A 363 36.00 -41.18 21.34
CA GLU A 363 36.47 -42.46 20.76
C GLU A 363 37.97 -42.53 20.43
N ILE A 364 38.75 -41.46 20.63
CA ILE A 364 40.21 -41.47 20.37
C ILE A 364 40.99 -41.14 21.64
N LEU A 365 40.83 -42.00 22.66
CA LEU A 365 41.69 -41.97 23.85
C LEU A 365 42.30 -43.32 24.23
N HIS A 366 42.30 -44.31 23.33
CA HIS A 366 43.08 -45.54 23.49
C HIS A 366 43.73 -45.98 22.17
N ARG A 367 44.96 -45.48 21.90
CA ARG A 367 46.16 -46.26 21.48
C ARG A 367 47.22 -45.40 20.77
N HIS A 368 48.43 -45.51 21.31
CA HIS A 368 49.78 -45.26 20.76
C HIS A 368 50.21 -43.89 20.17
N PRO A 369 51.35 -43.32 20.63
CA PRO A 369 51.87 -42.05 20.16
C PRO A 369 53.01 -42.23 19.15
N SER A 370 52.76 -41.90 17.87
CA SER A 370 53.85 -41.58 16.93
C SER A 370 53.32 -41.00 15.61
N HIS A 371 52.74 -39.80 15.59
CA HIS A 371 52.59 -39.00 14.34
C HIS A 371 52.11 -37.55 14.54
N VAL A 372 52.57 -36.83 15.58
CA VAL A 372 52.03 -35.48 15.91
C VAL A 372 52.90 -34.30 15.44
N GLN A 373 54.12 -34.49 14.93
CA GLN A 373 54.98 -33.34 14.58
C GLN A 373 54.74 -32.69 13.19
N GLY A 374 53.96 -33.32 12.29
CA GLY A 374 53.67 -32.77 10.96
C GLY A 374 52.41 -31.89 10.86
N MET A 375 51.43 -32.08 11.75
CA MET A 375 50.09 -31.48 11.61
C MET A 375 49.93 -30.12 12.33
N LEU A 376 50.90 -29.73 13.17
CA LEU A 376 50.88 -28.48 13.93
C LEU A 376 51.42 -27.25 13.17
N ARG A 377 52.11 -27.44 12.04
CA ARG A 377 52.61 -26.32 11.20
C ARG A 377 51.55 -25.81 10.20
N SER A 378 50.67 -26.66 9.70
CA SER A 378 49.60 -26.26 8.76
C SER A 378 48.42 -25.56 9.45
N ARG A 379 48.10 -25.95 10.70
CA ARG A 379 47.00 -25.34 11.47
C ARG A 379 47.30 -23.93 11.99
N LYS A 380 48.56 -23.63 12.34
CA LYS A 380 48.97 -22.27 12.70
C LYS A 380 49.03 -21.33 11.50
N LEU A 381 49.37 -21.85 10.31
CA LEU A 381 49.37 -21.08 9.07
C LEU A 381 47.95 -20.70 8.64
N LEU A 382 46.98 -21.61 8.77
CA LEU A 382 45.58 -21.34 8.42
C LEU A 382 44.93 -20.31 9.37
N ALA A 383 45.21 -20.40 10.67
CA ALA A 383 44.74 -19.42 11.65
C ALA A 383 45.39 -18.05 11.45
N LEU A 384 46.68 -18.00 11.06
CA LEU A 384 47.38 -16.75 10.75
C LEU A 384 46.86 -16.11 9.45
N VAL A 385 46.56 -16.91 8.42
CA VAL A 385 45.98 -16.41 7.15
C VAL A 385 44.56 -15.89 7.36
N LEU A 386 43.77 -16.53 8.22
CA LEU A 386 42.45 -16.02 8.61
C LEU A 386 42.54 -14.72 9.40
N LEU A 387 43.46 -14.64 10.39
CA LEU A 387 43.67 -13.43 11.19
C LEU A 387 44.20 -12.26 10.36
N VAL A 388 45.17 -12.50 9.48
CA VAL A 388 45.70 -11.50 8.54
C VAL A 388 44.66 -11.13 7.50
N GLY A 389 43.88 -12.08 6.99
CA GLY A 389 42.76 -11.83 6.08
C GLY A 389 41.69 -10.95 6.72
N THR A 390 41.32 -11.20 7.98
CA THR A 390 40.39 -10.35 8.72
C THR A 390 40.99 -8.99 9.08
N ALA A 391 42.30 -8.91 9.38
CA ALA A 391 42.95 -7.64 9.67
C ALA A 391 43.12 -6.78 8.40
N VAL A 392 43.44 -7.38 7.26
CA VAL A 392 43.51 -6.71 5.95
C VAL A 392 42.12 -6.31 5.48
N LEU A 393 41.09 -7.13 5.67
CA LEU A 393 39.71 -6.76 5.35
C LEU A 393 39.22 -5.62 6.25
N THR A 394 39.53 -5.68 7.55
CA THR A 394 39.22 -4.61 8.50
C THR A 394 40.01 -3.34 8.18
N LEU A 395 41.29 -3.43 7.81
CA LEU A 395 42.08 -2.28 7.34
C LEU A 395 41.62 -1.75 6.00
N TYR A 396 41.15 -2.58 5.06
CA TYR A 396 40.59 -2.16 3.77
C TYR A 396 39.25 -1.43 3.95
N LEU A 397 38.43 -1.91 4.90
CA LEU A 397 37.19 -1.26 5.32
C LEU A 397 37.44 0.02 6.13
N LEU A 398 38.58 0.14 6.84
CA LEU A 398 38.97 1.34 7.60
C LEU A 398 39.84 2.34 6.80
N GLN A 399 40.53 1.92 5.74
CA GLN A 399 41.41 2.73 4.88
C GLN A 399 40.71 3.32 3.66
N SER A 400 39.40 3.18 3.54
CA SER A 400 38.61 3.84 2.50
C SER A 400 37.82 5.06 2.99
N PRO A 401 38.41 6.06 3.70
CA PRO A 401 37.72 7.32 3.98
C PRO A 401 37.36 8.12 2.71
N GLN A 402 37.98 7.82 1.56
CA GLN A 402 37.67 8.48 0.29
C GLN A 402 36.33 8.03 -0.32
N GLN A 403 35.78 6.87 0.06
CA GLN A 403 34.41 6.50 -0.32
C GLN A 403 33.36 7.15 0.57
N ILE A 404 33.73 7.53 1.81
CA ILE A 404 32.82 8.27 2.70
C ILE A 404 32.78 9.75 2.28
N GLN A 405 33.88 10.33 1.80
CA GLN A 405 33.88 11.73 1.34
C GLN A 405 33.23 11.91 -0.04
N THR A 406 33.30 10.92 -0.93
CA THR A 406 32.50 10.91 -2.18
C THR A 406 31.04 10.56 -1.93
N LEU A 407 30.74 9.74 -0.91
CA LEU A 407 29.36 9.64 -0.43
C LEU A 407 28.90 10.94 0.24
N GLU A 408 29.73 11.64 1.02
CA GLU A 408 29.39 12.91 1.67
C GLU A 408 29.28 14.07 0.69
N GLU A 409 30.08 14.13 -0.38
CA GLU A 409 29.92 15.10 -1.47
C GLU A 409 28.78 14.70 -2.41
N SER A 410 28.51 13.41 -2.61
CA SER A 410 27.29 12.97 -3.32
C SER A 410 26.05 13.18 -2.48
N THR A 411 26.10 13.03 -1.15
CA THR A 411 24.98 13.30 -0.26
C THR A 411 24.83 14.80 -0.02
N ALA A 412 25.91 15.56 0.11
CA ALA A 412 25.86 17.03 0.22
C ALA A 412 25.42 17.68 -1.10
N SER A 413 25.67 17.06 -2.27
CA SER A 413 25.04 17.45 -3.54
C SER A 413 23.66 16.84 -3.78
N LEU A 414 23.32 15.70 -3.16
CA LEU A 414 21.93 15.22 -3.02
C LEU A 414 21.10 16.08 -2.06
N PHE A 415 21.75 16.85 -1.18
CA PHE A 415 21.12 17.82 -0.27
C PHE A 415 21.32 19.28 -0.71
N GLN A 416 22.02 19.51 -1.83
CA GLN A 416 21.99 20.77 -2.60
C GLN A 416 21.22 20.55 -3.91
N GLY A 417 19.96 20.16 -3.76
CA GLY A 417 18.99 20.07 -4.83
C GLY A 417 17.67 20.66 -4.37
N HIS A 418 17.57 21.98 -4.48
CA HIS A 418 16.39 22.80 -4.23
C HIS A 418 15.82 22.70 -2.81
N HIS A 419 16.25 23.63 -1.95
CA HIS A 419 15.41 24.05 -0.85
C HIS A 419 14.00 24.36 -1.39
N ALA A 420 13.04 23.45 -1.21
CA ALA A 420 11.60 23.70 -1.38
C ALA A 420 11.06 24.58 -0.22
N HIS A 421 11.91 25.46 0.29
CA HIS A 421 11.67 26.33 1.44
C HIS A 421 11.97 27.80 1.17
N GLU A 422 12.24 28.19 -0.08
CA GLU A 422 11.83 29.53 -0.49
C GLU A 422 10.31 29.48 -0.63
N GLU A 423 9.66 29.87 0.45
CA GLU A 423 8.32 30.44 0.52
C GLU A 423 7.44 30.16 -0.72
N ASN A 424 6.36 29.38 -0.55
CA ASN A 424 5.17 29.47 -1.41
C ASN A 424 4.51 30.85 -1.26
N GLN A 425 5.28 31.94 -1.34
CA GLN A 425 4.78 33.26 -1.59
C GLN A 425 4.32 33.30 -3.05
N PRO A 426 3.16 33.89 -3.35
CA PRO A 426 2.79 34.18 -4.72
C PRO A 426 3.90 35.03 -5.34
N LEU A 427 4.61 34.46 -6.32
CA LEU A 427 5.44 35.25 -7.22
C LEU A 427 4.48 36.13 -8.03
N LEU A 428 4.25 37.36 -7.58
CA LEU A 428 4.03 38.46 -8.49
C LEU A 428 5.40 39.12 -8.76
N PRO A 429 5.69 39.68 -9.95
CA PRO A 429 4.83 39.77 -11.14
C PRO A 429 5.57 39.36 -12.43
N ALA A 430 4.86 38.89 -13.46
CA ALA A 430 5.27 39.30 -14.80
C ALA A 430 4.66 40.69 -15.00
N SER A 431 5.46 41.72 -14.79
CA SER A 431 5.17 43.07 -15.27
C SER A 431 5.12 43.02 -16.79
N SER A 432 3.98 42.59 -17.29
CA SER A 432 3.72 42.40 -18.70
C SER A 432 2.40 43.06 -19.00
N LEU A 433 2.42 43.96 -19.98
CA LEU A 433 1.23 44.51 -20.59
C LEU A 433 0.37 43.40 -21.24
N LEU A 434 0.96 42.24 -21.52
CA LEU A 434 0.29 41.11 -22.17
C LEU A 434 -0.40 40.21 -21.15
N HIS A 435 -1.65 39.88 -21.44
CA HIS A 435 -2.44 38.95 -20.64
C HIS A 435 -1.72 37.59 -20.47
N PRO A 436 -1.75 36.94 -19.29
CA PRO A 436 -1.07 35.65 -19.07
C PRO A 436 -1.44 34.55 -20.09
N ILE A 437 -2.71 34.47 -20.50
CA ILE A 437 -3.15 33.50 -21.53
C ILE A 437 -2.45 33.76 -22.87
N HIS A 438 -2.31 35.03 -23.28
CA HIS A 438 -1.63 35.37 -24.53
C HIS A 438 -0.18 34.86 -24.55
N GLN A 439 0.51 34.97 -23.42
CA GLN A 439 1.89 34.49 -23.27
C GLN A 439 1.97 32.96 -23.37
N LEU A 440 1.03 32.25 -22.73
CA LEU A 440 0.94 30.79 -22.81
C LEU A 440 0.66 30.30 -24.24
N VAL A 441 -0.22 30.99 -24.96
CA VAL A 441 -0.54 30.70 -26.37
C VAL A 441 0.67 30.93 -27.26
N ALA A 442 1.37 32.07 -27.11
CA ALA A 442 2.57 32.37 -27.88
C ALA A 442 3.70 31.36 -27.62
N GLN A 443 3.93 31.02 -26.35
CA GLN A 443 4.94 30.03 -25.95
C GLN A 443 4.60 28.64 -26.50
N GLY A 444 3.35 28.19 -26.33
CA GLY A 444 2.89 26.91 -26.83
C GLY A 444 3.08 26.76 -28.33
N GLU A 445 2.76 27.81 -29.10
CA GLU A 445 2.97 27.82 -30.56
C GLU A 445 4.46 27.70 -30.91
N SER A 446 5.32 28.47 -30.25
CA SER A 446 6.78 28.42 -30.45
C SER A 446 7.35 27.02 -30.19
N ASP A 447 6.95 26.40 -29.07
CA ASP A 447 7.38 25.06 -28.70
C ASP A 447 6.88 24.01 -29.71
N PHE A 448 5.63 24.15 -30.15
CA PHE A 448 5.04 23.26 -31.14
C PHE A 448 5.74 23.35 -32.50
N GLN A 449 6.06 24.56 -32.98
CA GLN A 449 6.83 24.72 -34.22
C GLN A 449 8.23 24.13 -34.10
N THR A 450 8.89 24.28 -32.94
CA THR A 450 10.19 23.63 -32.68
C THR A 450 10.09 22.11 -32.76
N VAL A 451 9.07 21.52 -32.15
CA VAL A 451 8.81 20.07 -32.24
C VAL A 451 8.60 19.65 -33.69
N ARG A 452 7.81 20.38 -34.48
CA ARG A 452 7.57 20.03 -35.88
C ARG A 452 8.83 20.17 -36.75
N ALA A 453 9.64 21.20 -36.50
CA ALA A 453 10.84 21.47 -37.31
C ALA A 453 11.92 20.41 -37.15
N ARG A 454 12.02 19.79 -35.96
CA ARG A 454 13.08 18.81 -35.63
C ARG A 454 12.79 17.37 -36.07
N GLN A 455 11.61 17.08 -36.63
CA GLN A 455 11.22 15.71 -36.97
C GLN A 455 12.13 15.07 -38.03
N SER A 456 12.46 13.80 -37.81
CA SER A 456 13.27 12.96 -38.69
C SER A 456 12.67 12.82 -40.09
N ARG A 457 13.52 12.96 -41.12
CA ARG A 457 13.11 12.94 -42.54
C ARG A 457 13.48 11.64 -43.25
N SER A 458 14.44 10.90 -42.71
CA SER A 458 14.89 9.61 -43.22
C SER A 458 14.94 8.56 -42.10
N LEU A 459 15.00 7.28 -42.47
CA LEU A 459 15.21 6.19 -41.52
C LEU A 459 16.53 6.38 -40.75
N SER A 460 17.58 6.87 -41.41
CA SER A 460 18.87 7.13 -40.76
C SER A 460 18.75 8.21 -39.68
N ASP A 461 17.98 9.28 -39.96
CA ASP A 461 17.74 10.34 -38.98
C ASP A 461 16.95 9.80 -37.79
N ALA A 462 15.88 9.04 -38.04
CA ALA A 462 15.05 8.46 -36.99
C ALA A 462 15.83 7.48 -36.10
N VAL A 463 16.74 6.69 -36.68
CA VAL A 463 17.64 5.81 -35.94
C VAL A 463 18.64 6.62 -35.11
N ALA A 464 19.24 7.66 -35.69
CA ALA A 464 20.18 8.53 -34.97
C ALA A 464 19.49 9.25 -33.81
N GLU A 465 18.28 9.75 -34.01
CA GLU A 465 17.49 10.44 -33.01
C GLU A 465 17.03 9.49 -31.89
N TYR A 466 16.55 8.29 -32.24
CA TYR A 466 16.24 7.24 -31.26
C TYR A 466 17.43 6.92 -30.35
N ARG A 467 18.62 6.70 -30.95
CA ARG A 467 19.85 6.44 -30.20
C ARG A 467 20.26 7.63 -29.34
N ARG A 468 20.10 8.86 -29.85
CA ARG A 468 20.41 10.09 -29.13
C ARG A 468 19.50 10.25 -27.91
N ARG A 469 18.19 10.04 -28.07
CA ARG A 469 17.16 10.20 -27.02
C ARG A 469 17.27 9.12 -25.96
N TYR A 470 17.13 7.85 -26.36
CA TYR A 470 16.90 6.75 -25.41
C TYR A 470 18.16 5.99 -25.02
N LYS A 471 19.29 6.26 -25.69
CA LYS A 471 20.55 5.52 -25.50
C LYS A 471 20.35 4.02 -25.70
N LEU A 472 19.47 3.64 -26.62
CA LEU A 472 19.17 2.25 -27.00
C LEU A 472 19.41 2.04 -28.50
N PRO A 473 19.78 0.83 -28.95
CA PRO A 473 19.62 0.46 -30.35
C PRO A 473 18.12 0.29 -30.65
N PRO A 474 17.63 0.73 -31.83
CA PRO A 474 16.23 0.50 -32.19
C PRO A 474 15.87 -0.99 -32.20
N PRO A 475 14.63 -1.37 -31.85
CA PRO A 475 14.20 -2.76 -31.85
C PRO A 475 14.26 -3.39 -33.26
N PRO A 476 14.29 -4.73 -33.37
CA PRO A 476 14.08 -5.40 -34.64
C PRO A 476 12.82 -4.89 -35.35
N HIS A 477 12.87 -4.81 -36.67
CA HIS A 477 11.83 -4.28 -37.55
C HIS A 477 11.47 -2.80 -37.33
N PHE A 478 12.33 -2.01 -36.68
CA PHE A 478 12.18 -0.56 -36.65
C PHE A 478 12.11 0.07 -38.06
N ASP A 479 12.82 -0.50 -39.05
CA ASP A 479 12.72 -0.09 -40.45
C ASP A 479 11.31 -0.33 -41.03
N LYS A 480 10.64 -1.42 -40.61
CA LYS A 480 9.27 -1.73 -41.02
C LYS A 480 8.30 -0.75 -40.38
N TRP A 481 8.47 -0.45 -39.09
CA TRP A 481 7.71 0.58 -38.41
C TRP A 481 7.89 1.96 -39.06
N TYR A 482 9.11 2.40 -39.32
CA TYR A 482 9.36 3.69 -39.96
C TYR A 482 8.67 3.78 -41.33
N ASN A 483 8.81 2.75 -42.17
CA ASN A 483 8.14 2.70 -43.47
C ASN A 483 6.61 2.69 -43.33
N PHE A 484 6.08 2.00 -42.31
CA PHE A 484 4.65 1.98 -41.99
C PHE A 484 4.16 3.39 -41.58
N ALA A 485 4.88 4.07 -40.69
CA ALA A 485 4.60 5.44 -40.26
C ALA A 485 4.63 6.43 -41.44
N LYS A 486 5.66 6.37 -42.29
CA LYS A 486 5.76 7.22 -43.48
C LYS A 486 4.65 6.96 -44.48
N LYS A 487 4.29 5.69 -44.73
CA LYS A 487 3.20 5.32 -45.63
C LYS A 487 1.85 5.83 -45.15
N ARG A 488 1.63 5.85 -43.84
CA ARG A 488 0.39 6.37 -43.22
C ARG A 488 0.38 7.89 -43.03
N GLY A 489 1.48 8.56 -43.34
CA GLY A 489 1.59 10.01 -43.26
C GLY A 489 1.54 10.51 -41.81
N VAL A 490 2.26 9.85 -40.90
CA VAL A 490 2.41 10.33 -39.52
C VAL A 490 3.26 11.60 -39.50
N GLU A 491 2.79 12.61 -38.77
CA GLU A 491 3.44 13.93 -38.67
C GLU A 491 4.61 13.93 -37.67
N LEU A 492 4.49 13.20 -36.54
CA LEU A 492 5.48 13.14 -35.47
C LEU A 492 6.18 11.77 -35.47
N ILE A 493 7.39 11.72 -36.01
CA ILE A 493 8.19 10.48 -36.13
C ILE A 493 9.03 10.23 -34.87
N ASP A 494 9.40 11.27 -34.12
CA ASP A 494 10.34 11.13 -33.00
C ASP A 494 9.70 11.28 -31.61
N GLU A 495 8.41 11.61 -31.54
CA GLU A 495 7.72 11.89 -30.26
C GLU A 495 7.03 10.62 -29.72
N TYR A 496 7.82 9.73 -29.11
CA TYR A 496 7.37 8.47 -28.49
C TYR A 496 7.99 8.27 -27.10
N ASP A 497 8.29 9.38 -26.39
CA ASP A 497 9.02 9.35 -25.12
C ASP A 497 8.19 8.63 -24.03
N THR A 498 6.86 8.69 -24.12
CA THR A 498 5.92 7.98 -23.25
C THR A 498 6.14 6.47 -23.29
N ILE A 499 6.40 5.90 -24.49
CA ILE A 499 6.71 4.47 -24.64
C ILE A 499 8.01 4.13 -23.91
N TYR A 500 9.05 4.94 -24.09
CA TYR A 500 10.31 4.74 -23.38
C TYR A 500 10.12 4.80 -21.86
N HIS A 501 9.46 5.85 -21.36
CA HIS A 501 9.30 6.08 -19.93
C HIS A 501 8.47 4.99 -19.23
N GLN A 502 7.42 4.48 -19.88
CA GLN A 502 6.60 3.41 -19.29
C GLN A 502 7.26 2.03 -19.33
N LEU A 503 8.11 1.75 -20.34
CA LEU A 503 8.82 0.49 -20.45
C LEU A 503 10.16 0.48 -19.68
N LEU A 504 10.67 1.65 -19.29
CA LEU A 504 11.94 1.80 -18.61
C LEU A 504 12.10 0.89 -17.37
N PRO A 505 11.12 0.75 -16.45
CA PRO A 505 11.27 -0.16 -15.32
C PRO A 505 11.36 -1.64 -15.72
N PHE A 506 10.76 -2.03 -16.85
CA PHE A 506 10.75 -3.42 -17.32
C PHE A 506 12.12 -3.85 -17.87
N TRP A 507 12.97 -2.91 -18.30
CA TRP A 507 14.35 -3.18 -18.71
C TRP A 507 15.24 -3.72 -17.57
N ALA A 508 14.79 -3.68 -16.32
CA ALA A 508 15.47 -4.32 -15.19
C ALA A 508 15.24 -5.83 -15.10
N LEU A 509 14.16 -6.33 -15.72
CA LEU A 509 13.71 -7.70 -15.56
C LEU A 509 14.25 -8.59 -16.67
N GLU A 510 14.51 -9.86 -16.34
CA GLU A 510 14.73 -10.86 -17.36
C GLU A 510 13.45 -11.10 -18.17
N PRO A 511 13.55 -11.32 -19.51
CA PRO A 511 12.36 -11.53 -20.35
C PRO A 511 11.44 -12.67 -19.89
N GLY A 512 12.00 -13.72 -19.26
CA GLY A 512 11.22 -14.83 -18.70
C GLY A 512 10.31 -14.41 -17.55
N VAL A 513 10.75 -13.47 -16.72
CA VAL A 513 9.97 -12.93 -15.59
C VAL A 513 8.78 -12.11 -16.11
N ILE A 514 8.97 -11.31 -17.15
CA ILE A 514 7.89 -10.54 -17.77
C ILE A 514 6.80 -11.50 -18.28
N ARG A 515 7.18 -12.54 -19.03
CA ARG A 515 6.24 -13.56 -19.53
C ARG A 515 5.56 -14.37 -18.43
N GLU A 516 6.27 -14.70 -17.36
CA GLU A 516 5.67 -15.36 -16.20
C GLU A 516 4.61 -14.47 -15.54
N ARG A 517 4.92 -13.18 -15.32
CA ARG A 517 3.98 -12.22 -14.73
C ARG A 517 2.76 -12.00 -15.63
N THR A 518 2.93 -11.93 -16.95
CA THR A 518 1.78 -11.87 -17.86
C THR A 518 0.88 -13.10 -17.72
N ARG A 519 1.48 -14.31 -17.73
CA ARG A 519 0.73 -15.58 -17.60
C ARG A 519 0.02 -15.70 -16.26
N GLU A 520 0.64 -15.25 -15.17
CA GLU A 520 0.00 -15.18 -13.86
C GLU A 520 -1.20 -14.22 -13.87
N ALA A 521 -1.03 -13.03 -14.46
CA ALA A 521 -2.10 -12.03 -14.50
C ALA A 521 -3.33 -12.51 -15.28
N ILE A 522 -3.14 -13.08 -16.48
CA ILE A 522 -4.24 -13.57 -17.32
C ILE A 522 -4.76 -14.96 -16.89
N GLY A 523 -3.96 -15.70 -16.12
CA GLY A 523 -4.29 -17.03 -15.63
C GLY A 523 -5.18 -17.07 -14.39
N PHE A 524 -5.50 -15.91 -13.83
CA PHE A 524 -6.46 -15.71 -12.75
C PHE A 524 -7.54 -14.72 -13.21
N ASP A 525 -8.73 -14.76 -12.60
CA ASP A 525 -9.80 -13.80 -12.89
C ASP A 525 -9.50 -12.40 -12.30
N ASN A 526 -8.56 -11.70 -12.93
CA ASN A 526 -8.12 -10.36 -12.58
C ASN A 526 -8.84 -9.27 -13.39
N ALA A 527 -9.97 -9.60 -14.04
CA ALA A 527 -10.70 -8.71 -14.93
C ALA A 527 -9.81 -8.17 -16.07
N LEU A 528 -9.15 -9.07 -16.80
CA LEU A 528 -8.27 -8.76 -17.92
C LEU A 528 -8.76 -9.42 -19.21
N ILE A 529 -8.48 -8.77 -20.34
CA ILE A 529 -8.50 -9.39 -21.65
C ILE A 529 -7.09 -9.86 -21.98
N SER A 530 -6.97 -11.10 -22.43
CA SER A 530 -5.73 -11.68 -22.93
C SER A 530 -5.71 -11.67 -24.45
N VAL A 531 -4.55 -11.44 -25.05
CA VAL A 531 -4.32 -11.61 -26.50
C VAL A 531 -3.01 -12.36 -26.70
N MET A 532 -3.07 -13.49 -27.41
CA MET A 532 -1.92 -14.34 -27.72
C MET A 532 -1.55 -14.22 -29.19
N ILE A 533 -0.30 -13.83 -29.46
CA ILE A 533 0.25 -13.72 -30.81
C ILE A 533 1.22 -14.86 -31.06
N ARG A 534 0.99 -15.64 -32.11
CA ARG A 534 1.90 -16.69 -32.59
C ARG A 534 2.06 -16.60 -34.10
N ASP A 535 3.29 -16.67 -34.58
CA ASP A 535 3.63 -16.69 -36.01
C ASP A 535 2.98 -15.53 -36.79
N GLY A 536 2.98 -14.35 -36.18
CA GLY A 536 2.41 -13.13 -36.75
C GLY A 536 0.88 -13.13 -36.86
N LYS A 537 0.18 -13.88 -36.00
CA LYS A 537 -1.30 -13.93 -35.95
C LYS A 537 -1.80 -13.97 -34.50
N VAL A 538 -2.99 -13.42 -34.26
CA VAL A 538 -3.71 -13.66 -33.00
C VAL A 538 -4.26 -15.08 -33.04
N THR A 539 -3.79 -15.94 -32.14
CA THR A 539 -4.28 -17.32 -32.00
C THR A 539 -5.43 -17.42 -31.03
N LYS A 540 -5.45 -16.54 -30.02
CA LYS A 540 -6.50 -16.50 -29.01
C LYS A 540 -6.67 -15.09 -28.43
N ALA A 541 -7.92 -14.72 -28.19
CA ALA A 541 -8.29 -13.57 -27.37
C ALA A 541 -9.44 -13.97 -26.44
N GLU A 542 -9.26 -13.87 -25.12
CA GLU A 542 -10.24 -14.30 -24.12
C GLU A 542 -10.19 -13.44 -22.85
N GLY A 543 -11.20 -13.55 -21.97
CA GLY A 543 -11.32 -12.75 -20.74
C GLY A 543 -12.23 -11.52 -20.89
N GLY A 544 -12.36 -10.74 -19.83
CA GLY A 544 -13.20 -9.53 -19.76
C GLY A 544 -14.71 -9.75 -19.60
N GLY A 545 -15.23 -10.97 -19.73
CA GLY A 545 -16.68 -11.23 -19.67
C GLY A 545 -17.47 -10.68 -20.86
N ASP A 546 -18.80 -10.79 -20.82
CA ASP A 546 -19.68 -10.47 -21.96
C ASP A 546 -19.81 -8.96 -22.19
N MET A 547 -19.82 -8.15 -21.12
CA MET A 547 -19.94 -6.69 -21.21
C MET A 547 -18.77 -6.03 -21.98
N TYR A 548 -17.61 -6.70 -22.01
CA TYR A 548 -16.39 -6.21 -22.66
C TYR A 548 -16.05 -6.98 -23.95
N GLU A 549 -17.02 -7.71 -24.52
CA GLU A 549 -16.84 -8.39 -25.81
C GLU A 549 -16.35 -7.44 -26.91
N TRP A 550 -16.97 -6.25 -27.02
CA TRP A 550 -16.58 -5.24 -28.00
C TRP A 550 -15.10 -4.81 -27.89
N HIS A 551 -14.57 -4.75 -26.66
CA HIS A 551 -13.18 -4.40 -26.39
C HIS A 551 -12.27 -5.58 -26.78
N ARG A 552 -12.65 -6.79 -26.38
CA ARG A 552 -11.95 -8.04 -26.73
C ARG A 552 -11.86 -8.24 -28.25
N GLU A 553 -12.88 -7.86 -29.00
CA GLU A 553 -12.89 -7.92 -30.47
C GLU A 553 -12.08 -6.79 -31.13
N ALA A 554 -12.13 -5.58 -30.57
CA ALA A 554 -11.42 -4.43 -31.12
C ALA A 554 -9.89 -4.58 -31.02
N THR A 555 -9.37 -5.14 -29.92
CA THR A 555 -7.92 -5.24 -29.70
C THR A 555 -7.19 -6.03 -30.81
N PRO A 556 -7.64 -7.24 -31.23
CA PRO A 556 -7.08 -7.93 -32.38
C PRO A 556 -7.18 -7.17 -33.71
N ILE A 557 -8.27 -6.43 -33.94
CA ILE A 557 -8.47 -5.64 -35.17
C ILE A 557 -7.38 -4.58 -35.30
N MET A 558 -7.05 -3.89 -34.20
CA MET A 558 -6.02 -2.86 -34.15
C MET A 558 -4.62 -3.36 -34.51
N LEU A 559 -4.36 -4.67 -34.42
CA LEU A 559 -3.06 -5.28 -34.71
C LEU A 559 -2.89 -5.69 -36.18
N LYS A 560 -4.01 -5.86 -36.90
CA LYS A 560 -4.12 -6.62 -38.15
C LYS A 560 -3.06 -6.28 -39.21
N ASP A 561 -2.72 -5.01 -39.35
CA ASP A 561 -1.88 -4.54 -40.46
C ASP A 561 -0.37 -4.65 -40.19
N PHE A 562 0.04 -4.79 -38.93
CA PHE A 562 1.45 -4.85 -38.53
C PHE A 562 1.84 -6.11 -37.75
N ILE A 563 0.87 -6.92 -37.29
CA ILE A 563 1.11 -8.12 -36.47
C ILE A 563 2.14 -9.10 -37.05
N LYS A 564 2.25 -9.20 -38.37
CA LYS A 564 3.24 -10.04 -39.06
C LYS A 564 4.70 -9.67 -38.80
N TYR A 565 4.95 -8.48 -38.23
CA TYR A 565 6.29 -8.00 -37.87
C TYR A 565 6.61 -8.19 -36.39
N LEU A 566 5.63 -8.57 -35.57
CA LEU A 566 5.79 -8.75 -34.14
C LEU A 566 6.35 -10.14 -33.81
N PRO A 567 7.08 -10.29 -32.68
CA PRO A 567 7.43 -11.60 -32.14
C PRO A 567 6.20 -12.27 -31.49
N ASP A 568 6.38 -13.53 -31.08
CA ASP A 568 5.38 -14.22 -30.28
C ASP A 568 5.28 -13.60 -28.89
N MET A 569 4.06 -13.33 -28.44
CA MET A 569 3.79 -12.62 -27.18
C MET A 569 2.45 -13.01 -26.57
N ASP A 570 2.35 -12.88 -25.26
CA ASP A 570 1.11 -12.90 -24.50
C ASP A 570 0.93 -11.51 -23.89
N LEU A 571 -0.24 -10.91 -24.10
CA LEU A 571 -0.55 -9.54 -23.69
C LEU A 571 -1.77 -9.54 -22.75
N ALA A 572 -1.75 -8.65 -21.75
CA ALA A 572 -2.80 -8.51 -20.74
C ALA A 572 -3.35 -7.08 -20.74
N PHE A 573 -4.62 -6.92 -21.11
CA PHE A 573 -5.32 -5.63 -21.20
C PHE A 573 -6.30 -5.47 -20.05
N ASN A 574 -6.18 -4.34 -19.36
CA ASN A 574 -7.10 -3.93 -18.32
C ASN A 574 -8.47 -3.58 -18.92
N ILE A 575 -9.55 -4.12 -18.32
CA ILE A 575 -10.93 -3.78 -18.70
C ILE A 575 -11.52 -2.65 -17.84
N HIS A 576 -10.94 -2.40 -16.67
CA HIS A 576 -11.37 -1.31 -15.81
C HIS A 576 -10.94 0.05 -16.38
N ASP A 577 -11.68 1.09 -16.00
CA ASP A 577 -11.27 2.47 -16.27
C ASP A 577 -9.99 2.79 -15.47
N GLU A 578 -9.93 2.32 -14.22
CA GLU A 578 -8.87 2.57 -13.26
C GLU A 578 -7.58 1.75 -13.53
N PRO A 579 -6.37 2.34 -13.35
CA PRO A 579 -5.08 1.68 -13.57
C PRO A 579 -4.76 0.62 -12.49
N ARG A 580 -3.78 -0.25 -12.77
CA ARG A 580 -3.60 -1.54 -12.08
C ARG A 580 -2.24 -1.76 -11.43
N VAL A 581 -1.19 -1.03 -11.82
CA VAL A 581 0.19 -1.32 -11.42
C VAL A 581 0.78 -0.12 -10.71
N VAL A 582 1.07 -0.23 -9.42
CA VAL A 582 1.68 0.85 -8.64
C VAL A 582 2.71 0.29 -7.67
N MET A 583 3.97 0.65 -7.87
CA MET A 583 5.11 0.07 -7.14
C MET A 583 5.58 0.95 -5.98
N GLN A 584 6.14 0.35 -4.94
CA GLN A 584 6.87 1.12 -3.93
C GLN A 584 8.03 1.89 -4.57
N HIS A 585 8.25 3.14 -4.12
CA HIS A 585 9.25 4.03 -4.69
C HIS A 585 10.65 3.40 -4.80
N ASP A 586 11.14 2.78 -3.72
CA ASP A 586 12.48 2.20 -3.69
C ASP A 586 12.63 1.05 -4.68
N ASP A 587 11.58 0.23 -4.84
CA ASP A 587 11.56 -0.86 -5.81
C ASP A 587 11.54 -0.30 -7.24
N LEU A 588 10.69 0.70 -7.53
CA LEU A 588 10.65 1.37 -8.82
C LEU A 588 11.99 2.01 -9.17
N LEU A 589 12.60 2.72 -8.22
CA LEU A 589 13.91 3.35 -8.39
C LEU A 589 14.99 2.30 -8.66
N HIS A 590 14.94 1.16 -7.96
CA HIS A 590 15.87 0.06 -8.21
C HIS A 590 15.73 -0.49 -9.64
N HIS A 591 14.49 -0.71 -10.12
CA HIS A 591 14.26 -1.12 -11.51
C HIS A 591 14.81 -0.09 -12.50
N VAL A 592 14.49 1.20 -12.31
CA VAL A 592 14.99 2.27 -13.17
C VAL A 592 16.52 2.35 -13.17
N LYS A 593 17.15 2.16 -12.01
CA LYS A 593 18.61 2.16 -11.88
C LYS A 593 19.25 1.00 -12.64
N VAL A 594 18.80 -0.23 -12.44
CA VAL A 594 19.30 -1.40 -13.18
C VAL A 594 19.10 -1.22 -14.68
N ALA A 595 17.96 -0.68 -15.10
CA ALA A 595 17.70 -0.37 -16.49
C ALA A 595 18.71 0.64 -17.05
N LYS A 596 18.88 1.81 -16.42
CA LYS A 596 19.73 2.91 -16.92
C LYS A 596 21.23 2.67 -16.77
N ASP A 597 21.65 2.03 -15.69
CA ASP A 597 23.07 1.92 -15.34
C ASP A 597 23.69 0.62 -15.87
N GLU A 598 22.88 -0.43 -16.07
CA GLU A 598 23.38 -1.75 -16.45
C GLU A 598 22.84 -2.20 -17.83
N ASN A 599 21.53 -2.42 -17.94
CA ASN A 599 20.96 -3.15 -19.08
C ASN A 599 20.89 -2.32 -20.37
N ILE A 600 20.47 -1.05 -20.28
CA ILE A 600 20.44 -0.13 -21.44
C ILE A 600 21.86 0.13 -21.97
N PRO A 601 22.87 0.50 -21.16
CA PRO A 601 24.24 0.68 -21.63
C PRO A 601 24.82 -0.60 -22.25
N LYS A 602 24.52 -1.77 -21.67
CA LYS A 602 24.93 -3.06 -22.23
C LYS A 602 24.32 -3.32 -23.60
N ALA A 603 23.04 -3.04 -23.78
CA ALA A 603 22.37 -3.14 -25.08
C ALA A 603 22.93 -2.14 -26.10
N TYR A 604 23.16 -0.89 -25.68
CA TYR A 604 23.69 0.18 -26.53
C TYR A 604 25.10 -0.10 -27.07
N ASN A 605 25.96 -0.66 -26.22
CA ASN A 605 27.36 -0.95 -26.53
C ASN A 605 27.56 -2.34 -27.17
N ALA A 606 26.49 -3.08 -27.46
CA ALA A 606 26.58 -4.39 -28.09
C ALA A 606 27.25 -4.26 -29.48
N GLN A 607 28.39 -4.96 -29.66
CA GLN A 607 29.20 -4.89 -30.88
C GLN A 607 28.53 -5.50 -32.11
N ARG A 608 27.51 -6.35 -31.92
CA ARG A 608 26.77 -7.02 -33.00
C ARG A 608 25.28 -6.94 -32.70
N LEU A 609 24.62 -5.99 -33.33
CA LEU A 609 23.16 -5.91 -33.37
C LEU A 609 22.65 -6.75 -34.54
N LYS A 610 21.54 -7.43 -34.35
CA LYS A 610 20.84 -8.16 -35.42
C LYS A 610 19.41 -7.64 -35.53
N ASN A 611 18.95 -7.47 -36.76
CA ASN A 611 17.57 -7.12 -37.05
C ASN A 611 16.72 -8.41 -37.14
N GLU A 612 16.68 -9.19 -36.06
CA GLU A 612 15.92 -10.45 -35.97
C GLU A 612 15.40 -10.66 -34.55
N TRP A 613 14.23 -11.29 -34.41
CA TRP A 613 13.71 -11.72 -33.12
C TRP A 613 14.44 -12.96 -32.61
N SER A 614 14.46 -13.15 -31.29
CA SER A 614 14.83 -14.43 -30.70
C SER A 614 13.84 -15.52 -31.13
N ARG A 615 14.27 -16.79 -31.06
CA ARG A 615 13.35 -17.92 -31.26
C ARG A 615 12.25 -17.88 -30.20
N ARG A 616 11.06 -18.40 -30.54
CA ARG A 616 9.94 -18.58 -29.60
C ARG A 616 10.46 -19.22 -28.32
N ALA A 617 10.21 -18.56 -27.20
CA ALA A 617 10.54 -19.12 -25.90
C ALA A 617 9.60 -20.29 -25.59
N GLU A 618 10.15 -21.40 -25.06
CA GLU A 618 9.39 -22.62 -24.79
C GLU A 618 8.19 -22.38 -23.87
N ASP A 619 8.30 -21.38 -22.99
CA ASP A 619 7.29 -21.06 -22.00
C ASP A 619 6.05 -20.33 -22.56
N LEU A 620 6.10 -19.81 -23.80
CA LEU A 620 4.91 -19.26 -24.47
C LEU A 620 3.95 -20.35 -24.98
N GLY A 621 4.46 -21.56 -25.30
CA GLY A 621 3.66 -22.62 -25.90
C GLY A 621 2.95 -22.20 -27.20
N GLU A 622 1.91 -22.95 -27.59
CA GLU A 622 1.19 -22.79 -28.86
C GLU A 622 0.07 -21.74 -28.84
N GLY A 623 -0.17 -21.07 -27.71
CA GLY A 623 -1.23 -20.05 -27.60
C GLY A 623 -2.67 -20.61 -27.61
N ILE A 624 -2.85 -21.88 -27.26
CA ILE A 624 -4.17 -22.56 -27.28
C ILE A 624 -4.90 -22.45 -25.93
N ARG A 625 -4.13 -22.47 -24.82
CA ARG A 625 -4.68 -22.45 -23.45
C ARG A 625 -3.91 -21.49 -22.58
N ILE A 626 -4.64 -20.71 -21.79
CA ILE A 626 -4.08 -20.00 -20.65
C ILE A 626 -3.87 -21.00 -19.52
N LYS A 627 -2.70 -20.95 -18.89
CA LYS A 627 -2.43 -21.70 -17.67
C LYS A 627 -3.23 -21.06 -16.52
N GLU A 628 -4.04 -21.86 -15.84
CA GLU A 628 -4.78 -21.40 -14.65
C GLU A 628 -3.85 -21.22 -13.45
N TYR A 629 -4.10 -20.17 -12.67
CA TYR A 629 -3.44 -19.85 -11.41
C TYR A 629 -4.48 -19.84 -10.28
N LYS A 630 -4.07 -20.28 -9.09
CA LYS A 630 -4.97 -20.37 -7.91
C LYS A 630 -4.90 -19.14 -7.00
N THR A 631 -3.95 -18.26 -7.24
CA THR A 631 -3.67 -17.08 -6.42
C THR A 631 -3.41 -15.89 -7.32
N THR A 632 -3.66 -14.68 -6.80
CA THR A 632 -3.37 -13.43 -7.48
C THR A 632 -2.62 -12.47 -6.56
N ARG A 633 -1.83 -11.58 -7.17
CA ARG A 633 -1.16 -10.44 -6.51
C ARG A 633 -1.90 -9.12 -6.67
N PHE A 634 -3.09 -9.14 -7.29
CA PHE A 634 -3.95 -7.98 -7.41
C PHE A 634 -4.87 -7.89 -6.19
N ASN A 635 -4.71 -6.83 -5.41
CA ASN A 635 -5.52 -6.53 -4.24
C ASN A 635 -6.70 -5.65 -4.62
N ARG A 636 -7.91 -5.94 -4.12
CA ARG A 636 -9.15 -5.23 -4.48
C ARG A 636 -9.58 -4.26 -3.36
N PHE A 637 -9.72 -2.98 -3.70
CA PHE A 637 -10.09 -1.90 -2.77
C PHE A 637 -11.19 -0.98 -3.33
N ALA A 638 -12.11 -1.53 -4.13
CA ALA A 638 -13.23 -0.76 -4.68
C ALA A 638 -13.98 0.03 -3.58
N HIS A 639 -14.35 1.26 -3.90
CA HIS A 639 -15.08 2.19 -3.02
C HIS A 639 -14.36 2.55 -1.71
N GLN A 640 -13.02 2.45 -1.67
CA GLN A 640 -12.20 2.86 -0.53
C GLN A 640 -11.25 4.00 -0.90
N PRO A 641 -10.76 4.80 0.08
CA PRO A 641 -9.69 5.77 -0.15
C PRO A 641 -8.42 5.12 -0.70
N THR A 642 -7.92 5.67 -1.80
CA THR A 642 -6.79 5.07 -2.54
C THR A 642 -5.53 5.91 -2.47
N TRP A 643 -5.58 7.14 -1.95
CA TRP A 643 -4.43 8.06 -1.92
C TRP A 643 -3.14 7.41 -1.39
N SER A 644 -3.22 6.70 -0.27
CA SER A 644 -2.07 5.99 0.32
C SER A 644 -1.48 4.95 -0.61
N ASN A 645 -2.29 4.23 -1.39
CA ASN A 645 -1.83 3.26 -2.39
C ASN A 645 -1.32 3.96 -3.66
N SER A 646 -1.98 5.02 -4.11
CA SER A 646 -1.63 5.71 -5.34
C SER A 646 -0.30 6.47 -5.25
N ARG A 647 0.04 7.01 -4.07
CA ARG A 647 1.26 7.82 -3.90
C ARG A 647 2.53 7.02 -3.60
N ILE A 648 2.47 5.68 -3.47
CA ILE A 648 3.63 4.89 -3.00
C ILE A 648 4.82 4.92 -3.96
N SER A 649 4.61 5.16 -5.25
CA SER A 649 5.69 5.33 -6.24
C SER A 649 6.36 6.70 -6.17
N CYS A 650 5.71 7.66 -5.50
CA CYS A 650 6.28 9.00 -5.34
C CYS A 650 7.54 8.95 -4.44
N PRO A 651 8.54 9.80 -4.74
CA PRO A 651 9.71 9.98 -3.88
C PRO A 651 9.32 10.34 -2.44
N PRO A 652 10.01 9.83 -1.40
CA PRO A 652 9.73 10.19 0.00
C PRO A 652 9.81 11.69 0.29
N ASP A 653 10.63 12.43 -0.45
CA ASP A 653 10.84 13.88 -0.38
C ASP A 653 9.88 14.70 -1.27
N SER A 654 9.01 14.04 -2.04
CA SER A 654 7.99 14.74 -2.84
C SER A 654 6.90 15.37 -1.97
N ALA A 655 6.21 16.39 -2.49
CA ALA A 655 5.10 17.05 -1.79
C ALA A 655 4.01 16.06 -1.33
N ALA A 656 3.76 15.00 -2.11
CA ALA A 656 2.81 13.96 -1.77
C ALA A 656 3.22 13.05 -0.59
N ARG A 657 4.51 12.99 -0.22
CA ARG A 657 5.03 12.07 0.81
C ARG A 657 5.80 12.72 1.94
N TYR A 658 6.30 13.93 1.75
CA TYR A 658 7.19 14.60 2.68
C TYR A 658 6.51 14.95 4.01
N CYS A 659 5.30 15.52 3.98
CA CYS A 659 4.67 15.97 5.22
C CYS A 659 4.00 14.83 5.99
N LEU A 660 4.18 14.89 7.31
CA LEU A 660 3.66 13.92 8.27
C LEU A 660 2.27 14.28 8.78
N ASN A 661 1.71 15.41 8.32
CA ASN A 661 0.38 15.90 8.71
C ASN A 661 -0.60 15.80 7.53
N ASP A 662 -1.89 15.78 7.86
CA ASP A 662 -2.97 15.72 6.88
C ASP A 662 -3.18 17.06 6.15
N SER A 663 -2.18 17.92 5.98
CA SER A 663 -2.33 19.24 5.34
C SER A 663 -1.04 19.65 4.62
N CYS A 664 -0.62 18.80 3.68
CA CYS A 664 0.49 19.10 2.78
C CYS A 664 0.09 20.14 1.72
N PRO A 665 0.91 21.20 1.50
CA PRO A 665 0.71 22.11 0.39
C PRO A 665 1.11 21.47 -0.95
N ASP A 666 0.41 21.86 -2.01
CA ASP A 666 0.81 21.52 -3.38
C ASP A 666 2.09 22.26 -3.79
N ASN A 667 2.91 21.61 -4.61
CA ASN A 667 4.03 22.22 -5.32
C ASN A 667 3.53 22.95 -6.58
N ILE A 668 2.75 24.01 -6.37
CA ILE A 668 2.06 24.74 -7.44
C ILE A 668 3.06 25.29 -8.47
N THR A 669 4.23 25.77 -8.03
CA THR A 669 5.27 26.37 -8.89
C THR A 669 5.78 25.43 -9.98
N ALA A 670 5.70 24.12 -9.77
CA ALA A 670 6.03 23.10 -10.77
C ALA A 670 5.14 23.18 -12.02
N TYR A 671 3.87 23.60 -11.87
CA TYR A 671 2.89 23.62 -12.95
C TYR A 671 2.16 24.93 -13.18
N SER A 672 2.33 25.92 -12.29
CA SER A 672 1.84 27.28 -12.47
C SER A 672 2.63 28.28 -11.63
N ASN A 673 2.95 29.42 -12.20
CA ASN A 673 3.47 30.60 -11.51
C ASN A 673 2.75 31.87 -12.00
N LEU A 674 1.54 31.69 -12.56
CA LEU A 674 0.75 32.74 -13.17
C LEU A 674 -0.46 33.06 -12.27
N PRO A 675 -1.00 34.30 -12.34
CA PRO A 675 -2.23 34.67 -11.65
C PRO A 675 -3.35 33.67 -11.92
N LEU A 676 -4.25 33.48 -10.96
CA LEU A 676 -5.37 32.53 -11.01
C LEU A 676 -4.98 31.04 -11.18
N GLY A 677 -3.68 30.69 -11.25
CA GLY A 677 -3.22 29.31 -11.33
C GLY A 677 -3.30 28.68 -12.72
N PHE A 678 -3.24 29.47 -13.80
CA PHE A 678 -3.22 28.94 -15.17
C PHE A 678 -2.16 27.84 -15.34
N VAL A 679 -2.58 26.68 -15.85
CA VAL A 679 -1.69 25.51 -16.00
C VAL A 679 -0.73 25.74 -17.16
N ARG A 680 0.56 25.95 -16.84
CA ARG A 680 1.63 26.10 -17.85
C ARG A 680 2.29 24.76 -18.21
N ASN A 681 2.30 23.80 -17.28
CA ASN A 681 2.94 22.49 -17.46
C ASN A 681 1.96 21.38 -17.04
N THR A 682 1.29 20.78 -18.02
CA THR A 682 0.28 19.74 -17.81
C THR A 682 0.89 18.42 -17.30
N THR A 683 2.13 18.10 -17.68
CA THR A 683 2.84 16.93 -17.16
C THR A 683 3.08 17.04 -15.66
N ALA A 684 3.53 18.20 -15.19
CA ALA A 684 3.74 18.45 -13.76
C ALA A 684 2.42 18.57 -12.99
N PHE A 685 1.38 19.18 -13.59
CA PHE A 685 0.05 19.30 -13.00
C PHE A 685 -0.60 17.94 -12.76
N SER A 686 -0.56 17.05 -13.77
CA SER A 686 -1.09 15.68 -13.68
C SER A 686 -0.21 14.74 -12.84
N ASP A 687 0.94 15.22 -12.36
CA ASP A 687 1.80 14.44 -11.49
C ASP A 687 1.36 14.56 -10.03
N ILE A 688 0.77 13.49 -9.51
CA ILE A 688 0.23 13.47 -8.14
C ILE A 688 1.31 13.69 -7.09
N CYS A 689 2.58 13.42 -7.42
CA CYS A 689 3.69 13.64 -6.49
C CYS A 689 3.90 15.13 -6.18
N ASN A 690 3.40 16.03 -7.03
CA ASN A 690 3.39 17.48 -6.81
C ASN A 690 2.14 17.98 -6.05
N SER A 691 1.05 17.22 -6.01
CA SER A 691 -0.29 17.74 -5.69
C SER A 691 -1.02 16.92 -4.62
N PRO A 692 -0.53 16.90 -3.36
CA PRO A 692 -1.19 16.23 -2.24
C PRO A 692 -2.66 16.60 -2.02
N SER A 693 -3.09 17.80 -2.42
CA SER A 693 -4.49 18.23 -2.32
C SER A 693 -5.45 17.35 -3.14
N MET A 694 -4.95 16.60 -4.13
CA MET A 694 -5.75 15.68 -4.95
C MET A 694 -6.43 14.59 -4.13
N GLU A 695 -5.84 14.19 -2.99
CA GLU A 695 -6.46 13.29 -2.01
C GLU A 695 -7.91 13.69 -1.66
N ARG A 696 -8.17 15.00 -1.58
CA ARG A 696 -9.44 15.58 -1.13
C ARG A 696 -10.15 16.41 -2.19
N SER A 697 -9.64 16.41 -3.42
CA SER A 697 -10.20 17.22 -4.51
C SER A 697 -10.42 16.45 -5.82
N PHE A 698 -10.10 15.16 -5.85
CA PHE A 698 -10.27 14.32 -7.02
C PHE A 698 -10.86 12.94 -6.66
N GLY A 699 -11.95 12.56 -7.33
CA GLY A 699 -12.80 11.45 -6.86
C GLY A 699 -12.16 10.06 -6.93
N PHE A 700 -11.18 9.86 -7.83
CA PHE A 700 -10.40 8.62 -7.91
C PHE A 700 -9.62 8.34 -6.61
N PHE A 701 -9.14 9.37 -5.91
CA PHE A 701 -8.41 9.22 -4.66
C PHE A 701 -9.32 9.14 -3.44
N ASP A 702 -10.49 9.78 -3.51
CA ASP A 702 -11.52 9.67 -2.46
C ASP A 702 -12.03 8.23 -2.38
N ARG A 703 -12.65 7.72 -3.46
CA ARG A 703 -13.18 6.35 -3.56
C ARG A 703 -13.47 6.04 -5.04
N PRO A 704 -12.63 5.31 -5.79
CA PRO A 704 -12.94 4.96 -7.18
C PRO A 704 -13.97 3.83 -7.26
N ASN A 705 -14.56 3.60 -8.44
CA ASN A 705 -15.59 2.58 -8.62
C ASN A 705 -15.00 1.17 -8.65
N ALA A 706 -13.81 1.01 -9.24
CA ALA A 706 -12.96 -0.16 -9.09
C ALA A 706 -11.54 0.27 -8.69
N PHE A 707 -10.85 -0.56 -7.93
CA PHE A 707 -9.43 -0.34 -7.65
C PHE A 707 -8.80 -1.68 -7.30
N ASP A 708 -8.40 -2.42 -8.32
CA ASP A 708 -7.59 -3.60 -8.09
C ASP A 708 -6.17 -3.40 -8.61
N VAL A 709 -5.23 -3.44 -7.68
CA VAL A 709 -3.86 -3.03 -7.93
C VAL A 709 -2.87 -4.07 -7.46
N THR A 710 -1.76 -4.16 -8.17
CA THR A 710 -0.58 -4.92 -7.75
C THR A 710 0.54 -3.96 -7.37
N HIS A 711 1.35 -4.38 -6.39
CA HIS A 711 2.54 -3.65 -5.94
C HIS A 711 3.84 -4.17 -6.56
N ASP A 712 3.75 -5.15 -7.45
CA ASP A 712 4.85 -5.66 -8.26
C ASP A 712 4.73 -5.15 -9.70
N LEU A 713 5.85 -5.07 -10.42
CA LEU A 713 5.86 -4.66 -11.82
C LEU A 713 5.24 -5.72 -12.75
N PHE A 714 3.95 -5.60 -13.06
CA PHE A 714 3.26 -6.44 -14.04
C PHE A 714 3.07 -5.70 -15.37
N PRO A 715 3.20 -6.38 -16.53
CA PRO A 715 3.02 -5.76 -17.84
C PRO A 715 1.52 -5.69 -18.21
N ILE A 716 0.78 -4.80 -17.54
CA ILE A 716 -0.64 -4.58 -17.79
C ILE A 716 -0.84 -3.38 -18.70
N PHE A 717 -1.58 -3.57 -19.79
CA PHE A 717 -1.92 -2.53 -20.76
C PHE A 717 -3.21 -1.83 -20.35
N SER A 718 -3.17 -0.52 -20.14
CA SER A 718 -4.32 0.30 -19.73
C SER A 718 -4.53 1.46 -20.69
N GLN A 719 -5.78 1.89 -20.86
CA GLN A 719 -6.15 2.95 -21.80
C GLN A 719 -5.75 4.35 -21.30
N SER A 720 -5.65 4.51 -19.98
CA SER A 720 -5.14 5.71 -19.32
C SER A 720 -4.55 5.36 -17.96
N LYS A 721 -3.78 6.27 -17.35
CA LYS A 721 -3.22 6.06 -16.00
C LYS A 721 -2.90 7.36 -15.26
N ILE A 722 -2.71 7.25 -13.96
CA ILE A 722 -2.16 8.30 -13.10
C ILE A 722 -0.63 8.27 -13.15
N SER A 723 0.03 9.41 -12.94
CA SER A 723 1.50 9.56 -13.08
C SER A 723 2.33 8.54 -12.31
N SER A 724 1.86 8.15 -11.13
CA SER A 724 2.53 7.20 -10.23
C SER A 724 2.35 5.74 -10.63
N PHE A 725 1.53 5.42 -11.63
CA PHE A 725 1.24 4.04 -12.03
C PHE A 725 2.14 3.58 -13.19
N GLN A 726 2.54 2.31 -13.16
CA GLN A 726 3.43 1.65 -14.12
C GLN A 726 2.69 0.85 -15.19
N ASP A 727 1.37 1.01 -15.30
CA ASP A 727 0.59 0.51 -16.44
C ASP A 727 1.21 0.97 -17.78
N ILE A 728 1.14 0.10 -18.78
CA ILE A 728 1.60 0.38 -20.14
C ILE A 728 0.43 1.01 -20.90
N LEU A 729 0.54 2.30 -21.22
CA LEU A 729 -0.48 2.99 -22.00
C LEU A 729 -0.53 2.43 -23.41
N TYR A 730 -1.74 2.26 -23.92
CA TYR A 730 -1.98 1.94 -25.33
C TYR A 730 -3.16 2.72 -25.89
N PRO A 731 -3.19 2.94 -27.22
CA PRO A 731 -4.33 3.44 -27.98
C PRO A 731 -5.66 2.82 -27.54
N SER A 732 -6.57 3.67 -27.04
CA SER A 732 -7.87 3.20 -26.57
C SER A 732 -8.71 2.62 -27.72
N PRO A 733 -9.23 1.38 -27.58
CA PRO A 733 -10.20 0.81 -28.52
C PRO A 733 -11.48 1.63 -28.62
N TRP A 734 -11.80 2.43 -27.58
CA TRP A 734 -12.96 3.32 -27.58
C TRP A 734 -12.88 4.36 -28.71
N TYR A 735 -11.70 4.97 -28.88
CA TYR A 735 -11.45 5.91 -29.97
C TYR A 735 -11.34 5.19 -31.32
N TYR A 736 -10.60 4.09 -31.37
CA TYR A 736 -10.36 3.35 -32.62
C TYR A 736 -11.66 2.85 -33.27
N MET A 737 -12.60 2.37 -32.45
CA MET A 737 -13.92 1.90 -32.92
C MET A 737 -14.92 3.03 -33.16
N GLY A 738 -14.54 4.29 -32.89
CA GLY A 738 -15.41 5.44 -33.06
C GLY A 738 -16.68 5.35 -32.21
N ARG A 739 -16.54 4.97 -30.93
CA ARG A 739 -17.69 4.83 -30.00
C ARG A 739 -18.41 6.16 -29.75
N VAL A 740 -17.68 7.27 -29.90
CA VAL A 740 -18.22 8.63 -29.94
C VAL A 740 -17.83 9.24 -31.29
N LYS A 741 -18.83 9.53 -32.14
CA LYS A 741 -18.60 10.03 -33.51
C LYS A 741 -18.87 11.52 -33.61
N TYR A 742 -17.96 12.21 -34.28
CA TYR A 742 -18.19 13.58 -34.74
C TYR A 742 -18.83 13.57 -36.13
N GLU A 743 -19.89 14.35 -36.31
CA GLU A 743 -20.65 14.51 -37.55
C GLU A 743 -20.50 15.96 -38.03
N PRO A 744 -19.61 16.24 -39.02
CA PRO A 744 -19.30 17.61 -39.45
C PRO A 744 -20.50 18.37 -40.02
N GLU A 745 -21.47 17.68 -40.60
CA GLU A 745 -22.72 18.22 -41.14
C GLU A 745 -23.65 18.79 -40.06
N ARG A 746 -23.47 18.36 -38.80
CA ARG A 746 -24.23 18.87 -37.65
C ARG A 746 -23.52 20.01 -36.92
N ASP A 747 -22.32 20.38 -37.37
CA ASP A 747 -21.49 21.39 -36.75
C ASP A 747 -21.55 22.73 -37.49
N MET A 748 -21.73 23.82 -36.74
CA MET A 748 -21.89 25.16 -37.29
C MET A 748 -20.57 25.96 -37.30
N PRO A 749 -20.40 26.94 -38.19
CA PRO A 749 -19.27 27.88 -38.15
C PRO A 749 -19.10 28.55 -36.77
N TRP A 750 -17.86 28.89 -36.41
CA TRP A 750 -17.51 29.52 -35.12
C TRP A 750 -18.37 30.76 -34.81
N GLU A 751 -18.65 31.56 -35.84
CA GLU A 751 -19.40 32.82 -35.75
C GLU A 751 -20.86 32.60 -35.35
N GLN A 752 -21.41 31.41 -35.62
CA GLN A 752 -22.80 31.05 -35.30
C GLN A 752 -22.93 30.39 -33.91
N LYS A 753 -21.81 30.02 -33.29
CA LYS A 753 -21.80 29.40 -31.96
C LYS A 753 -21.99 30.45 -30.87
N ALA A 754 -22.74 30.08 -29.85
CA ALA A 754 -22.89 30.86 -28.63
C ALA A 754 -21.56 30.88 -27.86
N PRO A 755 -21.17 32.02 -27.25
CA PRO A 755 -19.96 32.13 -26.43
C PRO A 755 -20.13 31.48 -25.06
N THR A 756 -20.57 30.22 -25.03
CA THR A 756 -20.83 29.47 -23.80
C THR A 756 -19.88 28.27 -23.71
N MET A 757 -19.50 27.93 -22.48
CA MET A 757 -18.88 26.67 -22.11
C MET A 757 -19.96 25.64 -21.85
N TYR A 758 -19.89 24.54 -22.58
CA TYR A 758 -20.90 23.49 -22.55
C TYR A 758 -20.35 22.17 -22.01
N TRP A 759 -21.14 21.54 -21.14
CA TRP A 759 -20.93 20.16 -20.74
C TRP A 759 -22.22 19.49 -20.24
N ARG A 760 -22.34 18.22 -20.59
CA ARG A 760 -23.35 17.30 -20.05
C ARG A 760 -22.67 16.00 -19.69
N GLY A 761 -22.98 15.42 -18.54
CA GLY A 761 -22.42 14.13 -18.15
C GLY A 761 -22.99 13.65 -16.83
N SER A 762 -22.54 12.47 -16.41
CA SER A 762 -22.92 11.90 -15.12
C SER A 762 -21.92 12.27 -14.02
N THR A 763 -22.26 11.94 -12.78
CA THR A 763 -21.40 12.05 -11.59
C THR A 763 -20.26 11.03 -11.56
N THR A 764 -19.86 10.46 -12.70
CA THR A 764 -18.73 9.52 -12.72
C THR A 764 -17.41 10.19 -12.34
N GLY A 765 -16.48 9.40 -11.80
CA GLY A 765 -15.18 9.89 -11.32
C GLY A 765 -14.91 9.70 -9.84
N GLY A 766 -15.86 9.13 -9.12
CA GLY A 766 -15.69 8.62 -7.76
C GLY A 766 -17.02 8.10 -7.22
N PHE A 767 -16.95 7.12 -6.33
CA PHE A 767 -18.08 6.61 -5.57
C PHE A 767 -18.32 7.47 -4.32
N SER A 768 -19.46 8.15 -4.22
CA SER A 768 -19.76 8.99 -3.07
C SER A 768 -20.34 8.21 -1.89
N ARG A 769 -19.78 8.43 -0.70
CA ARG A 769 -20.31 7.98 0.59
C ARG A 769 -20.13 9.09 1.63
N ASP A 770 -21.14 9.26 2.49
CA ASP A 770 -21.15 10.19 3.61
C ASP A 770 -20.76 11.63 3.21
N GLY A 771 -21.36 12.14 2.13
CA GLY A 771 -21.13 13.48 1.61
C GLY A 771 -19.82 13.65 0.82
N GLY A 772 -19.15 12.55 0.45
CA GLY A 772 -17.87 12.55 -0.26
C GLY A 772 -17.89 13.27 -1.61
N TRP A 773 -19.05 13.34 -2.28
CA TRP A 773 -19.25 14.01 -3.56
C TRP A 773 -18.78 15.46 -3.59
N ARG A 774 -18.76 16.16 -2.44
CA ARG A 774 -18.26 17.55 -2.34
C ARG A 774 -16.76 17.67 -2.64
N ARG A 775 -16.03 16.55 -2.56
CA ARG A 775 -14.59 16.44 -2.84
C ARG A 775 -14.29 15.95 -4.26
N GLN A 776 -15.29 15.51 -5.01
CA GLN A 776 -15.09 14.96 -6.35
C GLN A 776 -14.99 16.09 -7.40
N HIS A 777 -14.08 15.92 -8.36
CA HIS A 777 -13.64 17.00 -9.27
C HIS A 777 -14.75 17.55 -10.16
N ARG A 778 -15.69 16.71 -10.64
CA ARG A 778 -16.83 17.19 -11.45
C ARG A 778 -17.79 18.04 -10.63
N GLN A 779 -18.13 17.59 -9.43
CA GLN A 779 -19.01 18.28 -8.49
C GLN A 779 -18.37 19.59 -8.02
N ARG A 780 -17.06 19.59 -7.79
CA ARG A 780 -16.29 20.80 -7.46
C ARG A 780 -16.33 21.81 -8.60
N PHE A 781 -16.13 21.37 -9.86
CA PHE A 781 -16.27 22.24 -11.03
C PHE A 781 -17.65 22.89 -11.06
N LEU A 782 -18.74 22.08 -11.02
CA LEU A 782 -20.11 22.60 -11.07
C LEU A 782 -20.46 23.49 -9.88
N THR A 783 -19.88 23.23 -8.71
CA THR A 783 -20.05 24.09 -7.53
C THR A 783 -19.36 25.44 -7.75
N LYS A 784 -18.13 25.44 -8.27
CA LYS A 784 -17.33 26.66 -8.48
C LYS A 784 -18.03 27.68 -9.39
N ILE A 785 -18.73 27.20 -10.41
CA ILE A 785 -19.40 28.04 -11.42
C ILE A 785 -20.83 28.46 -11.03
N GLN A 786 -21.33 28.11 -9.84
CA GLN A 786 -22.69 28.48 -9.43
C GLN A 786 -22.85 30.01 -9.32
N PRO A 787 -23.95 30.60 -9.80
CA PRO A 787 -24.15 32.05 -9.80
C PRO A 787 -24.13 32.71 -8.41
N LEU A 788 -24.43 31.95 -7.36
CA LEU A 788 -24.43 32.42 -5.97
C LEU A 788 -23.02 32.53 -5.36
N ASN A 789 -21.99 32.01 -6.02
CA ASN A 789 -20.61 32.05 -5.56
C ASN A 789 -19.88 33.30 -6.09
N THR A 790 -18.58 33.40 -5.80
CA THR A 790 -17.68 34.41 -6.36
C THR A 790 -16.84 33.82 -7.48
N ALA A 791 -16.54 34.61 -8.49
CA ALA A 791 -15.57 34.29 -9.54
C ALA A 791 -14.37 35.24 -9.48
N LYS A 792 -13.24 34.83 -10.07
CA LYS A 792 -12.07 35.69 -10.25
C LYS A 792 -11.85 35.95 -11.74
N ILE A 793 -11.48 37.19 -12.05
CA ILE A 793 -11.10 37.66 -13.38
C ILE A 793 -9.80 38.48 -13.29
N LEU A 794 -9.19 38.77 -14.43
CA LEU A 794 -8.07 39.69 -14.55
C LEU A 794 -8.54 41.03 -15.14
N GLU A 795 -8.12 42.12 -14.52
CA GLU A 795 -8.38 43.50 -14.98
C GLU A 795 -7.04 44.22 -15.19
N LEU A 796 -6.92 44.98 -16.27
CA LEU A 796 -5.74 45.80 -16.54
C LEU A 796 -5.80 47.08 -15.70
N ASP A 797 -4.84 47.25 -14.79
CA ASP A 797 -4.70 48.47 -14.00
C ASP A 797 -4.08 49.59 -14.86
N THR A 798 -4.90 50.55 -15.29
CA THR A 798 -4.49 51.69 -16.11
C THR A 798 -4.13 52.94 -15.29
N ASN A 799 -4.11 52.86 -13.95
CA ASN A 799 -3.87 54.01 -13.07
C ASN A 799 -2.38 54.24 -12.75
N THR A 800 -1.51 53.36 -13.22
CA THR A 800 -0.04 53.47 -13.14
C THR A 800 0.52 54.02 -14.46
N SER A 801 1.78 54.49 -14.46
CA SER A 801 2.51 54.91 -15.67
C SER A 801 2.32 53.89 -16.81
N ALA A 802 2.35 54.31 -18.09
CA ALA A 802 2.20 53.37 -19.21
C ALA A 802 3.26 52.23 -19.24
N GLU A 803 4.36 52.38 -18.51
CA GLU A 803 5.41 51.37 -18.30
C GLU A 803 5.12 50.42 -17.10
N ASP A 804 4.09 50.70 -16.29
CA ASP A 804 3.70 50.02 -15.05
C ASP A 804 2.26 49.46 -15.07
N SER A 805 1.56 49.43 -16.22
CA SER A 805 0.20 48.85 -16.29
C SER A 805 0.26 47.33 -16.10
N LEU A 806 -0.47 46.81 -15.10
CA LEU A 806 -0.39 45.43 -14.65
C LEU A 806 -1.76 44.76 -14.66
N TRP A 807 -1.84 43.53 -15.16
CA TRP A 807 -3.02 42.68 -14.97
C TRP A 807 -3.12 42.26 -13.49
N ARG A 808 -4.25 42.55 -12.84
CA ARG A 808 -4.50 42.23 -11.43
C ARG A 808 -5.74 41.36 -11.26
N GLU A 809 -5.70 40.47 -10.27
CA GLU A 809 -6.85 39.66 -9.88
C GLU A 809 -7.96 40.54 -9.30
N LYS A 810 -9.18 40.35 -9.79
CA LYS A 810 -10.39 40.99 -9.30
C LYS A 810 -11.42 39.91 -8.98
N THR A 811 -11.94 39.96 -7.76
CA THR A 811 -13.05 39.09 -7.34
C THR A 811 -14.37 39.77 -7.72
N ILE A 812 -15.23 39.03 -8.41
CA ILE A 812 -16.54 39.47 -8.88
C ILE A 812 -17.63 38.49 -8.43
N SER A 813 -18.90 38.86 -8.58
CA SER A 813 -20.00 37.91 -8.40
C SER A 813 -19.98 36.90 -9.55
N ALA A 814 -20.10 35.60 -9.25
CA ALA A 814 -20.18 34.58 -10.30
C ALA A 814 -21.43 34.78 -11.18
N ALA A 815 -22.48 35.45 -10.69
CA ALA A 815 -23.64 35.82 -11.48
C ALA A 815 -23.30 36.69 -12.70
N GLU A 816 -22.25 37.52 -12.64
CA GLU A 816 -21.81 38.38 -13.74
C GLU A 816 -21.26 37.58 -14.92
N VAL A 817 -20.68 36.41 -14.65
CA VAL A 817 -20.09 35.49 -15.64
C VAL A 817 -20.88 34.18 -15.80
N ALA A 818 -22.00 34.01 -15.10
CA ALA A 818 -22.80 32.78 -15.12
C ALA A 818 -23.34 32.45 -16.50
N HIS A 819 -23.59 33.46 -17.33
CA HIS A 819 -24.03 33.31 -18.72
C HIS A 819 -23.03 32.54 -19.59
N TYR A 820 -21.76 32.45 -19.18
CA TYR A 820 -20.75 31.66 -19.85
C TYR A 820 -20.88 30.16 -19.60
N PHE A 821 -21.61 29.70 -18.58
CA PHE A 821 -21.56 28.30 -18.17
C PHE A 821 -22.89 27.59 -18.37
N ASP A 822 -22.96 26.73 -19.39
CA ASP A 822 -24.00 25.73 -19.56
C ASP A 822 -23.47 24.32 -19.27
N VAL A 823 -23.19 24.07 -18.00
CA VAL A 823 -22.57 22.83 -17.51
C VAL A 823 -23.49 22.16 -16.49
N LYS A 824 -24.00 20.97 -16.81
CA LYS A 824 -25.05 20.29 -16.01
C LYS A 824 -24.86 18.78 -15.95
N PHE A 825 -25.29 18.17 -14.84
CA PHE A 825 -25.42 16.72 -14.74
C PHE A 825 -26.66 16.23 -15.47
N THR A 826 -26.53 15.15 -16.24
CA THR A 826 -27.66 14.42 -16.86
C THR A 826 -28.06 13.19 -16.06
N TYR A 827 -27.16 12.67 -15.23
CA TYR A 827 -27.41 11.51 -14.39
C TYR A 827 -26.57 11.56 -13.12
N ILE A 828 -27.18 11.17 -11.98
CA ILE A 828 -26.53 11.08 -10.68
C ILE A 828 -26.54 9.62 -10.23
N GLY A 829 -25.34 9.04 -10.08
CA GLY A 829 -25.09 7.67 -9.64
C GLY A 829 -23.66 7.50 -9.13
N GLN A 830 -23.22 6.25 -8.91
CA GLN A 830 -21.97 5.95 -8.17
C GLN A 830 -21.96 6.62 -6.80
N CYS A 831 -23.01 6.41 -6.02
CA CYS A 831 -23.14 6.99 -4.69
C CYS A 831 -24.03 6.09 -3.83
N ASP A 832 -23.86 6.17 -2.51
CA ASP A 832 -24.86 5.65 -1.59
C ASP A 832 -26.19 6.41 -1.79
N PRO A 833 -27.36 5.77 -1.55
CA PRO A 833 -28.65 6.36 -1.86
C PRO A 833 -28.85 7.80 -1.32
N GLY A 834 -28.48 8.06 -0.06
CA GLY A 834 -28.61 9.39 0.54
C GLY A 834 -27.71 10.45 -0.10
N ASP A 835 -26.52 10.07 -0.54
CA ASP A 835 -25.61 10.97 -1.26
C ASP A 835 -26.11 11.26 -2.68
N CYS A 836 -26.73 10.27 -3.34
CA CYS A 836 -27.37 10.48 -4.62
C CYS A 836 -28.56 11.43 -4.51
N ASP A 837 -29.39 11.28 -3.48
CA ASP A 837 -30.53 12.15 -3.21
C ASP A 837 -30.08 13.59 -2.94
N ALA A 838 -29.07 13.76 -2.07
CA ALA A 838 -28.49 15.07 -1.76
C ALA A 838 -27.88 15.76 -2.99
N GLN A 839 -27.20 15.00 -3.87
CA GLN A 839 -26.67 15.56 -5.12
C GLN A 839 -27.79 15.97 -6.08
N ARG A 840 -28.90 15.20 -6.18
CA ARG A 840 -30.05 15.57 -7.01
C ARG A 840 -30.71 16.84 -6.52
N GLU A 841 -30.83 17.01 -5.21
CA GLU A 841 -31.35 18.24 -4.61
C GLU A 841 -30.41 19.43 -4.87
N TYR A 842 -29.10 19.25 -4.70
CA TYR A 842 -28.12 20.33 -4.81
C TYR A 842 -27.85 20.78 -6.26
N PHE A 843 -27.61 19.84 -7.18
CA PHE A 843 -27.25 20.16 -8.56
C PHE A 843 -28.44 20.17 -9.53
N GLY A 844 -29.52 19.46 -9.19
CA GLY A 844 -30.53 19.05 -10.17
C GLY A 844 -29.97 18.11 -11.24
N THR A 845 -30.83 17.69 -12.16
CA THR A 845 -30.45 16.99 -13.39
C THR A 845 -31.23 17.58 -14.56
N VAL A 846 -30.62 17.53 -15.74
CA VAL A 846 -31.30 17.81 -17.01
C VAL A 846 -31.44 16.52 -17.82
N GLU A 847 -32.44 16.46 -18.69
CA GLU A 847 -32.61 15.28 -19.54
C GLU A 847 -31.35 14.99 -20.38
N PRO A 848 -31.01 13.72 -20.63
CA PRO A 848 -29.97 13.36 -21.57
C PRO A 848 -30.28 13.97 -22.94
N VAL A 849 -29.44 14.90 -23.35
CA VAL A 849 -29.54 15.58 -24.64
C VAL A 849 -28.64 14.94 -25.67
N ASN A 850 -28.92 15.23 -26.94
CA ASN A 850 -28.06 14.76 -28.02
C ASN A 850 -26.67 15.41 -27.87
N MET A 851 -25.61 14.62 -27.99
CA MET A 851 -24.23 15.13 -27.92
C MET A 851 -24.00 16.30 -28.88
N PHE A 852 -24.64 16.32 -30.05
CA PHE A 852 -24.48 17.38 -31.04
C PHE A 852 -25.02 18.73 -30.60
N ASP A 853 -25.84 18.79 -29.55
CA ASP A 853 -26.31 20.07 -28.98
C ASP A 853 -25.13 20.86 -28.40
N ALA A 854 -24.07 20.16 -27.95
CA ALA A 854 -22.81 20.78 -27.55
C ALA A 854 -22.19 21.63 -28.68
N LEU A 855 -22.39 21.24 -29.94
CA LEU A 855 -21.79 21.94 -31.09
C LEU A 855 -22.37 23.33 -31.32
N ALA A 856 -23.42 23.73 -30.60
CA ALA A 856 -23.89 25.12 -30.58
C ALA A 856 -23.00 26.06 -29.75
N SER A 857 -22.08 25.52 -28.95
CA SER A 857 -21.23 26.28 -28.03
C SER A 857 -19.80 26.44 -28.54
N ARG A 858 -19.22 27.63 -28.34
CA ARG A 858 -17.82 27.92 -28.70
C ARG A 858 -16.82 27.16 -27.84
N TYR A 859 -17.16 26.87 -26.58
CA TYR A 859 -16.23 26.26 -25.63
C TYR A 859 -16.78 24.91 -25.17
N LEU A 860 -16.01 23.84 -25.36
CA LEU A 860 -16.41 22.48 -24.97
C LEU A 860 -15.50 21.98 -23.86
N LEU A 861 -16.10 21.60 -22.73
CA LEU A 861 -15.35 21.03 -21.61
C LEU A 861 -15.21 19.52 -21.78
N ASP A 862 -13.98 19.04 -21.65
CA ASP A 862 -13.61 17.65 -21.45
C ASP A 862 -13.10 17.48 -20.02
N ILE A 863 -13.69 16.56 -19.26
CA ILE A 863 -13.38 16.37 -17.84
C ILE A 863 -13.37 14.87 -17.52
N ASP A 864 -12.33 14.44 -16.82
CA ASP A 864 -12.16 13.04 -16.44
C ASP A 864 -13.39 12.48 -15.70
N GLY A 865 -13.71 11.22 -15.97
CA GLY A 865 -14.67 10.42 -15.22
C GLY A 865 -13.93 9.51 -14.25
N ASN A 866 -14.29 8.22 -14.21
CA ASN A 866 -13.51 7.21 -13.48
C ASN A 866 -12.06 7.15 -14.00
N ALA A 867 -11.89 7.46 -15.28
CA ALA A 867 -10.63 7.67 -15.97
C ALA A 867 -10.81 8.72 -17.09
N PHE A 868 -10.06 8.61 -18.18
CA PHE A 868 -10.17 9.52 -19.33
C PHE A 868 -11.60 9.64 -19.90
N SER A 869 -11.89 10.77 -20.55
CA SER A 869 -13.18 11.01 -21.22
C SER A 869 -13.13 10.57 -22.70
N GLY A 870 -13.90 9.54 -23.05
CA GLY A 870 -14.00 9.04 -24.42
C GLY A 870 -14.64 10.00 -25.45
N ARG A 871 -14.97 11.25 -25.07
CA ARG A 871 -15.51 12.28 -25.97
C ARG A 871 -14.44 13.22 -26.55
N TYR A 872 -13.23 13.19 -25.99
CA TYR A 872 -12.21 14.18 -26.27
C TYR A 872 -11.91 14.33 -27.77
N TYR A 873 -11.86 13.23 -28.53
CA TYR A 873 -11.59 13.26 -29.96
C TYR A 873 -12.72 13.94 -30.74
N ALA A 874 -13.98 13.70 -30.38
CA ALA A 874 -15.12 14.35 -31.04
C ALA A 874 -15.14 15.86 -30.76
N TRP A 875 -14.70 16.29 -29.57
CA TRP A 875 -14.52 17.70 -29.23
C TRP A 875 -13.39 18.35 -30.01
N LEU A 876 -12.23 17.72 -30.10
CA LEU A 876 -11.12 18.26 -30.89
C LEU A 876 -11.49 18.36 -32.36
N LEU A 877 -12.24 17.40 -32.91
CA LEU A 877 -12.68 17.42 -34.30
C LEU A 877 -13.78 18.45 -34.58
N SER A 878 -14.38 19.06 -33.55
CA SER A 878 -15.41 20.09 -33.72
C SER A 878 -14.85 21.42 -34.21
N LYS A 879 -15.70 22.40 -34.46
CA LYS A 879 -15.32 23.80 -34.72
C LYS A 879 -15.31 24.63 -33.42
N SER A 880 -15.23 23.99 -32.26
CA SER A 880 -15.25 24.62 -30.94
C SER A 880 -13.88 24.52 -30.26
N LEU A 881 -13.58 25.44 -29.35
CA LEU A 881 -12.38 25.44 -28.55
C LEU A 881 -12.55 24.47 -27.37
N VAL A 882 -11.65 23.50 -27.26
CA VAL A 882 -11.72 22.47 -26.21
C VAL A 882 -10.98 22.92 -24.96
N TYR A 883 -11.64 22.80 -23.82
CA TYR A 883 -11.06 22.90 -22.48
C TYR A 883 -10.89 21.51 -21.90
N LYS A 884 -9.74 21.19 -21.32
CA LYS A 884 -9.45 19.88 -20.74
C LYS A 884 -9.07 20.00 -19.27
N LEU A 885 -9.89 19.42 -18.40
CA LEU A 885 -9.60 19.21 -16.98
C LEU A 885 -9.35 17.71 -16.78
N ALA A 886 -8.09 17.32 -16.88
CA ALA A 886 -7.68 15.91 -16.81
C ALA A 886 -6.40 15.71 -16.00
N VAL A 887 -6.39 14.64 -15.20
CA VAL A 887 -5.24 14.11 -14.46
C VAL A 887 -4.79 12.78 -15.05
N PHE A 888 -5.71 12.01 -15.64
CA PHE A 888 -5.36 10.78 -16.34
C PHE A 888 -4.60 11.08 -17.62
N ARG A 889 -3.47 10.38 -17.81
CA ARG A 889 -2.62 10.47 -18.98
C ARG A 889 -3.05 9.47 -20.04
N GLU A 890 -3.00 9.90 -21.29
CA GLU A 890 -3.36 9.11 -22.48
C GLU A 890 -2.14 9.02 -23.43
N TRP A 891 -2.17 8.08 -24.39
CA TRP A 891 -1.03 7.81 -25.27
C TRP A 891 -0.58 9.01 -26.14
N HIS A 892 -1.48 9.96 -26.40
CA HIS A 892 -1.28 11.09 -27.31
C HIS A 892 -0.89 12.40 -26.60
N ASP A 893 -0.58 12.37 -25.30
CA ASP A 893 -0.25 13.57 -24.52
C ASP A 893 0.98 14.32 -25.08
N GLU A 894 1.90 13.61 -25.73
CA GLU A 894 3.04 14.20 -26.42
C GLU A 894 2.71 14.79 -27.79
N TRP A 895 1.54 14.48 -28.33
CA TRP A 895 1.15 14.86 -29.70
C TRP A 895 0.19 16.04 -29.69
N LEU A 896 -0.57 16.21 -28.60
CA LEU A 896 -1.45 17.35 -28.39
C LEU A 896 -0.78 18.36 -27.45
N ARG A 897 -0.73 19.64 -27.85
CA ARG A 897 -0.06 20.69 -27.10
C ARG A 897 -1.07 21.60 -26.41
N PRO A 898 -0.98 21.79 -25.08
CA PRO A 898 -1.81 22.78 -24.38
C PRO A 898 -1.52 24.17 -24.94
N TRP A 899 -2.53 25.04 -24.93
CA TRP A 899 -2.50 26.40 -25.47
C TRP A 899 -2.31 26.51 -27.00
N VAL A 900 -2.20 25.38 -27.71
CA VAL A 900 -2.17 25.30 -29.19
C VAL A 900 -3.36 24.52 -29.73
N HIS A 901 -3.68 23.38 -29.11
CA HIS A 901 -4.78 22.51 -29.56
C HIS A 901 -5.97 22.49 -28.59
N TYR A 902 -5.75 22.84 -27.33
CA TYR A 902 -6.77 22.88 -26.27
C TYR A 902 -6.31 23.76 -25.11
N ILE A 903 -7.23 24.14 -24.23
CA ILE A 903 -6.96 24.93 -23.02
C ILE A 903 -6.93 24.01 -21.79
N PRO A 904 -5.80 23.86 -21.07
CA PRO A 904 -5.76 23.08 -19.85
C PRO A 904 -6.41 23.83 -18.68
N LEU A 905 -7.15 23.10 -17.85
CA LEU A 905 -7.78 23.61 -16.62
C LEU A 905 -7.24 22.88 -15.39
N GLY A 906 -7.06 23.61 -14.29
CA GLY A 906 -6.67 23.12 -12.98
C GLY A 906 -7.85 22.66 -12.12
N LEU A 907 -7.57 22.12 -10.94
CA LEU A 907 -8.59 21.65 -9.97
C LEU A 907 -9.09 22.72 -8.99
N ILE A 908 -8.34 23.81 -8.84
CA ILE A 908 -8.71 24.94 -7.96
C ILE A 908 -9.82 25.78 -8.61
N GLY A 909 -9.68 26.02 -9.92
CA GLY A 909 -10.73 26.60 -10.75
C GLY A 909 -10.92 28.10 -10.63
N ASP A 910 -9.90 28.82 -10.16
CA ASP A 910 -9.92 30.28 -10.15
C ASP A 910 -9.82 30.86 -11.57
N GLU A 911 -9.29 30.09 -12.52
CA GLU A 911 -9.07 30.46 -13.91
C GLU A 911 -10.25 30.15 -14.85
N TYR A 912 -11.29 29.44 -14.38
CA TYR A 912 -12.39 28.98 -15.25
C TYR A 912 -13.16 30.15 -15.88
N ALA A 913 -13.55 31.14 -15.08
CA ALA A 913 -14.27 32.30 -15.56
C ALA A 913 -13.38 33.20 -16.43
N GLU A 914 -12.14 33.47 -15.97
CA GLU A 914 -11.23 34.33 -16.69
C GLU A 914 -10.86 33.77 -18.07
N SER A 915 -10.62 32.47 -18.19
CA SER A 915 -10.26 31.88 -19.47
C SER A 915 -11.37 32.06 -20.51
N VAL A 916 -12.63 31.81 -20.14
CA VAL A 916 -13.78 32.03 -21.05
C VAL A 916 -13.98 33.52 -21.36
N ARG A 917 -13.91 34.38 -20.32
CA ARG A 917 -14.03 35.84 -20.48
C ARG A 917 -12.95 36.38 -21.42
N TYR A 918 -11.70 35.94 -21.28
CA TYR A 918 -10.58 36.36 -22.11
C TYR A 918 -10.85 36.08 -23.59
N PHE A 919 -11.20 34.82 -23.94
CA PHE A 919 -11.44 34.45 -25.34
C PHE A 919 -12.73 35.05 -25.93
N ASP A 920 -13.68 35.48 -25.09
CA ASP A 920 -14.91 36.12 -25.57
C ASP A 920 -14.81 37.66 -25.66
N GLN A 921 -14.13 38.31 -24.71
CA GLN A 921 -14.16 39.77 -24.57
C GLN A 921 -12.89 40.47 -25.06
N GLU A 922 -11.71 39.91 -24.80
CA GLU A 922 -10.44 40.55 -25.16
C GLU A 922 -10.18 40.41 -26.66
N GLU A 923 -9.76 41.48 -27.34
CA GLU A 923 -9.56 41.46 -28.80
C GLU A 923 -8.53 40.41 -29.24
N ALA A 924 -7.41 40.28 -28.50
CA ALA A 924 -6.44 39.23 -28.74
C ALA A 924 -7.06 37.83 -28.51
N GLY A 925 -7.82 37.67 -27.42
CA GLY A 925 -8.49 36.42 -27.06
C GLY A 925 -9.49 35.97 -28.11
N LYS A 926 -10.32 36.86 -28.67
CA LYS A 926 -11.30 36.50 -29.73
C LYS A 926 -10.62 35.86 -30.94
N VAL A 927 -9.49 36.42 -31.36
CA VAL A 927 -8.69 35.91 -32.50
C VAL A 927 -8.04 34.58 -32.13
N GLU A 928 -7.43 34.50 -30.95
CA GLU A 928 -6.73 33.31 -30.49
C GLU A 928 -7.66 32.13 -30.23
N GLY A 929 -8.82 32.35 -29.60
CA GLY A 929 -9.77 31.30 -29.27
C GLY A 929 -10.28 30.59 -30.52
N LYS A 930 -10.63 31.34 -31.56
CA LYS A 930 -10.99 30.79 -32.87
C LYS A 930 -9.81 30.04 -33.51
N ARG A 931 -8.62 30.65 -33.50
CA ARG A 931 -7.42 30.04 -34.09
C ARG A 931 -7.05 28.72 -33.42
N ILE A 932 -7.10 28.64 -32.10
CA ILE A 932 -6.79 27.42 -31.32
C ILE A 932 -7.84 26.34 -31.61
N ALA A 933 -9.13 26.69 -31.71
CA ALA A 933 -10.17 25.75 -32.11
C ALA A 933 -9.88 25.15 -33.51
N GLU A 934 -9.54 26.00 -34.48
CA GLU A 934 -9.18 25.56 -35.83
C GLU A 934 -7.89 24.75 -35.86
N GLN A 935 -6.85 25.15 -35.12
CA GLN A 935 -5.59 24.43 -35.02
C GLN A 935 -5.79 23.06 -34.36
N GLY A 936 -6.50 22.99 -33.24
CA GLY A 936 -6.84 21.74 -32.55
C GLY A 936 -7.57 20.76 -33.46
N ARG A 937 -8.58 21.24 -34.19
CA ARG A 937 -9.29 20.47 -35.22
C ARG A 937 -8.37 19.97 -36.32
N ASN A 938 -7.67 20.90 -36.98
CA ASN A 938 -6.84 20.58 -38.14
C ASN A 938 -5.70 19.62 -37.76
N TRP A 939 -5.19 19.72 -36.53
CA TRP A 939 -4.17 18.84 -36.03
C TRP A 939 -4.72 17.47 -35.64
N ALA A 940 -5.85 17.41 -34.92
CA ALA A 940 -6.51 16.16 -34.57
C ALA A 940 -6.85 15.31 -35.81
N GLN A 941 -7.30 15.94 -36.90
CA GLN A 941 -7.54 15.28 -38.19
C GLN A 941 -6.29 14.64 -38.82
N LYS A 942 -5.09 15.07 -38.41
CA LYS A 942 -3.81 14.60 -38.95
C LYS A 942 -3.09 13.60 -38.05
N VAL A 943 -3.31 13.67 -36.73
CA VAL A 943 -2.49 12.92 -35.76
C VAL A 943 -3.28 12.00 -34.82
N LEU A 944 -4.61 12.04 -34.85
CA LEU A 944 -5.47 11.17 -34.04
C LEU A 944 -6.30 10.21 -34.90
N ARG A 945 -5.85 9.93 -36.13
CA ARG A 945 -6.52 8.98 -37.02
C ARG A 945 -6.26 7.55 -36.55
N ASN A 946 -7.06 6.60 -37.01
CA ASN A 946 -6.82 5.18 -36.75
C ASN A 946 -5.44 4.74 -37.26
N GLU A 947 -4.98 5.33 -38.35
CA GLU A 947 -3.62 5.20 -38.88
C GLU A 947 -2.54 5.57 -37.85
N ASP A 948 -2.74 6.66 -37.11
CA ASP A 948 -1.79 7.17 -36.13
C ASP A 948 -1.77 6.30 -34.88
N LEU A 949 -2.96 5.92 -34.39
CA LEU A 949 -3.16 4.95 -33.31
C LEU A 949 -2.43 3.62 -33.62
N GLU A 950 -2.57 3.10 -34.84
CA GLU A 950 -1.90 1.87 -35.27
C GLU A 950 -0.38 2.02 -35.35
N VAL A 951 0.13 3.17 -35.82
CA VAL A 951 1.58 3.41 -35.89
C VAL A 951 2.18 3.50 -34.49
N TRP A 952 1.49 4.17 -33.56
CA TRP A 952 1.93 4.26 -32.18
C TRP A 952 1.85 2.91 -31.48
N TYR A 953 0.78 2.15 -31.70
CA TYR A 953 0.63 0.82 -31.12
C TYR A 953 1.64 -0.17 -31.69
N PHE A 954 1.91 -0.11 -32.99
CA PHE A 954 2.98 -0.89 -33.61
C PHE A 954 4.32 -0.55 -32.96
N ARG A 955 4.58 0.74 -32.72
CA ARG A 955 5.82 1.11 -32.05
C ARG A 955 5.93 0.53 -30.65
N LEU A 956 4.86 0.62 -29.87
CA LEU A 956 4.81 0.11 -28.51
C LEU A 956 5.15 -1.38 -28.45
N LEU A 957 4.57 -2.19 -29.34
CA LEU A 957 4.74 -3.64 -29.30
C LEU A 957 6.07 -4.14 -29.90
N LEU A 958 6.82 -3.26 -30.57
CA LEU A 958 8.20 -3.57 -30.99
C LEU A 958 9.19 -3.41 -29.84
N GLU A 959 8.94 -2.45 -28.95
CA GLU A 959 9.74 -2.17 -27.76
C GLU A 959 9.40 -3.18 -26.65
#